data_AF-A0A0E0PZV2-F1
#
_entry.id   AF-A0A0E0PZV2-F1
#
_cell.length_a   1.000
_cell.length_b   1.000
_cell.length_c   1.000
_cell.angle_alpha   90.00
_cell.angle_beta   90.00
_cell.angle_gamma   90.00
#
_symmetry.space_group_name_H-M   'P 1'
#
loop_
_entity.id
_entity.type
_entity.pdbx_description
1 polymer ?
#
loop_
_entity_poly.entity_id
_entity_poly.type
_entity_poly.pdbx_seq_one_letter_code
_entity_poly.pdbx_strand_id
1 'polypeptide(L)'
;MDGESPEIMPVECPDPEPASSESGDDHDIPEPLSSRLSVPSGELNLYRAAVALRLVLLAAFFRYRVTRPVADAHALWVTSVACELWLAASWLIAQLPKLSPANRVTYLDRLASRYEKGGEASRLAGVDVFVAAADAAREPPLATANTVLSVLAADYPAGGVACYVHDDGADMLVFESLFEAAGFARRWIPFCRRHGVEPRAPELYFARGVDYLRDRAAPSFVKDRRAMKREYEEFKVRMNHLAARARKVPEEGWIMSDGTPWPGNNSRDHPAMIQVLLGHPGDRDVDGGELPRLFYVSREKRPGFRHHGKAGAMNALLRVSAVLTNGAYVLNLDCDHCVNNSSALREAMCFMMDPVAGNRTCFVQFALRDSGGGDSVFFDIEMKCLDGIQGPVYVGSGCCFSRKALYGFEPAAAADDGDDMDTAADWRRMCCFGRGKRMNAMRRSMSAVPLLDSEDDSDEQEEEEAAGRRRRLRAYRAALERHFGQSPAFIASAFEEQGRRRGGDGGSPDATVAPARSLLKEAIHVVSCAFEERTRWGKEIGWMYGGGVATGFRMHARGWSSAYCSPARPAFRRYARASPADVLAGASRRAVAAMGILLSRRHSPVWAGRRLGLLQRLGYVARASYPLASLPLTVYCALPAVCLLTGKSTFPSDVSYYDGVLLILLLFSVAASVALELRWSRVPLRAWWRDEKLWMVTATSASLAAVFQGILSACTGIDVAFSTETAASPPKRPAAGNDDGEEEAALASEITMRWTNLLVAPTSVVVANLAGVVAAVAYGVDHGYYQSWGALGAKLALAGWVVAHLQGFLRGLLAPRDRAPPTIAVLWSVVFVSVASLLWVHAASFSAPTAAPTTEQPIL
;
A
#
# COMPACT_ATOMS: atom_id res chain seq x y z
N MET A 1 -58.30 13.21 -15.75
CA MET A 1 -58.23 11.82 -15.24
C MET A 1 -58.03 10.96 -16.46
N ASP A 2 -57.21 9.92 -16.35
CA ASP A 2 -56.55 9.20 -17.46
C ASP A 2 -55.39 10.06 -18.02
N GLY A 3 -54.15 9.58 -18.21
CA GLY A 3 -53.61 8.24 -18.26
C GLY A 3 -52.72 8.20 -19.50
N GLU A 4 -51.41 8.42 -19.37
CA GLU A 4 -50.44 8.09 -20.43
C GLU A 4 -49.00 8.17 -19.91
N SER A 5 -48.30 7.07 -20.11
CA SER A 5 -46.89 6.81 -19.80
C SER A 5 -45.97 7.55 -20.79
N PRO A 6 -44.78 8.06 -20.38
CA PRO A 6 -43.79 8.51 -21.34
C PRO A 6 -43.01 7.33 -21.93
N GLU A 7 -42.93 7.30 -23.26
CA GLU A 7 -42.19 6.35 -24.09
C GLU A 7 -40.72 6.15 -23.66
N ILE A 8 -40.32 4.89 -23.62
CA ILE A 8 -38.92 4.45 -23.49
C ILE A 8 -38.40 4.25 -24.91
N MET A 9 -37.46 5.10 -25.35
CA MET A 9 -36.71 4.89 -26.58
C MET A 9 -35.77 3.68 -26.42
N PRO A 10 -35.74 2.71 -27.35
CA PRO A 10 -34.76 1.63 -27.33
C PRO A 10 -33.39 2.14 -27.76
N VAL A 11 -32.36 1.72 -27.02
CA VAL A 11 -30.94 1.89 -27.35
C VAL A 11 -30.60 0.90 -28.45
N GLU A 12 -30.33 1.38 -29.67
CA GLU A 12 -29.77 0.57 -30.75
C GLU A 12 -28.38 0.04 -30.36
N CYS A 13 -28.27 -1.28 -30.23
CA CYS A 13 -26.99 -1.98 -30.32
C CYS A 13 -26.74 -2.31 -31.80
N PRO A 14 -25.52 -2.16 -32.32
CA PRO A 14 -25.22 -2.63 -33.66
C PRO A 14 -25.06 -4.16 -33.67
N ASP A 15 -25.89 -4.84 -34.46
CA ASP A 15 -25.77 -6.26 -34.76
C ASP A 15 -24.48 -6.53 -35.56
N PRO A 16 -23.70 -7.58 -35.24
CA PRO A 16 -22.69 -8.11 -36.16
C PRO A 16 -23.35 -9.10 -37.13
N GLU A 17 -23.13 -8.89 -38.43
CA GLU A 17 -23.55 -9.82 -39.49
C GLU A 17 -22.92 -11.21 -39.32
N PRO A 18 -23.64 -12.30 -39.68
CA PRO A 18 -23.10 -13.65 -39.61
C PRO A 18 -22.23 -13.94 -40.85
N ALA A 19 -20.91 -13.89 -40.69
CA ALA A 19 -20.01 -14.53 -41.64
C ALA A 19 -20.06 -16.05 -41.41
N SER A 20 -20.64 -16.77 -42.36
CA SER A 20 -20.60 -18.23 -42.44
C SER A 20 -19.14 -18.70 -42.61
N SER A 21 -18.55 -19.30 -41.57
CA SER A 21 -17.29 -20.03 -41.69
C SER A 21 -17.56 -21.52 -41.81
N GLU A 22 -17.09 -22.06 -42.93
CA GLU A 22 -16.91 -23.50 -43.15
C GLU A 22 -16.05 -24.09 -42.03
N SER A 23 -16.41 -25.31 -41.63
CA SER A 23 -15.75 -26.10 -40.60
C SER A 23 -14.27 -26.35 -40.92
N GLY A 24 -13.39 -25.73 -40.13
CA GLY A 24 -12.00 -26.14 -39.95
C GLY A 24 -11.71 -26.18 -38.45
N ASP A 25 -11.03 -27.24 -38.00
CA ASP A 25 -10.57 -27.44 -36.61
C ASP A 25 -9.76 -26.23 -36.11
N ASP A 26 -10.41 -25.27 -35.45
CA ASP A 26 -9.75 -24.29 -34.61
C ASP A 26 -9.64 -24.87 -33.20
N HIS A 27 -8.41 -25.00 -32.70
CA HIS A 27 -8.15 -25.28 -31.29
C HIS A 27 -8.90 -24.26 -30.41
N ASP A 28 -9.95 -24.69 -29.69
CA ASP A 28 -10.75 -23.87 -28.78
C ASP A 28 -9.86 -23.05 -27.81
N ILE A 29 -9.58 -21.79 -28.14
CA ILE A 29 -8.91 -20.86 -27.23
C ILE A 29 -9.90 -20.56 -26.09
N PRO A 30 -9.58 -20.90 -24.83
CA PRO A 30 -10.52 -20.70 -23.74
C PRO A 30 -10.88 -19.21 -23.59
N GLU A 31 -12.17 -18.90 -23.47
CA GLU A 31 -12.61 -17.52 -23.24
C GLU A 31 -11.87 -16.87 -22.05
N PRO A 32 -11.49 -15.59 -22.16
CA PRO A 32 -10.77 -14.88 -21.10
C PRO A 32 -11.69 -14.60 -19.90
N LEU A 33 -11.14 -14.79 -18.70
CA LEU A 33 -11.85 -14.56 -17.43
C LEU A 33 -11.76 -13.09 -16.97
N SER A 34 -10.82 -12.35 -17.54
CA SER A 34 -10.69 -10.91 -17.35
C SER A 34 -10.29 -10.21 -18.65
N SER A 35 -10.73 -8.97 -18.83
CA SER A 35 -10.33 -8.15 -19.99
C SER A 35 -9.73 -6.83 -19.53
N ARG A 36 -8.80 -6.31 -20.35
CA ARG A 36 -8.32 -4.93 -20.23
C ARG A 36 -9.20 -4.03 -21.07
N LEU A 37 -9.77 -3.01 -20.45
CA LEU A 37 -10.50 -1.94 -21.12
C LEU A 37 -9.57 -0.77 -21.38
N SER A 38 -9.41 -0.40 -22.64
CA SER A 38 -8.70 0.82 -23.03
C SER A 38 -9.51 2.05 -22.67
N VAL A 39 -8.84 3.08 -22.14
CA VAL A 39 -9.44 4.42 -22.01
C VAL A 39 -9.74 4.96 -23.42
N PRO A 40 -10.86 5.68 -23.64
CA PRO A 40 -11.18 6.25 -24.95
C PRO A 40 -9.99 7.01 -25.56
N SER A 41 -9.61 6.64 -26.78
CA SER A 41 -8.38 7.11 -27.42
C SER A 41 -8.33 8.63 -27.57
N GLY A 42 -9.47 9.29 -27.82
CA GLY A 42 -9.55 10.75 -27.94
C GLY A 42 -9.16 11.48 -26.65
N GLU A 43 -9.67 11.04 -25.49
CA GLU A 43 -9.35 11.66 -24.20
C GLU A 43 -7.89 11.40 -23.81
N LEU A 44 -7.39 10.20 -24.08
CA LEU A 44 -6.03 9.82 -23.75
C LEU A 44 -4.98 10.52 -24.63
N ASN A 45 -5.24 10.64 -25.93
CA ASN A 45 -4.34 11.34 -26.85
C ASN A 45 -4.27 12.83 -26.54
N LEU A 46 -5.41 13.45 -26.17
CA LEU A 46 -5.44 14.84 -25.74
C LEU A 46 -4.63 15.05 -24.44
N TYR A 47 -4.77 14.14 -23.47
CA TYR A 47 -3.94 14.16 -22.25
C TYR A 47 -2.45 14.03 -22.55
N ARG A 48 -2.06 13.07 -23.40
CA ARG A 48 -0.66 12.87 -23.81
C ARG A 48 -0.09 14.12 -24.51
N ALA A 49 -0.88 14.74 -25.40
CA ALA A 49 -0.49 15.98 -26.07
C ALA A 49 -0.31 17.13 -25.08
N ALA A 50 -1.21 17.28 -24.09
CA ALA A 50 -1.09 18.30 -23.06
C ALA A 50 0.17 18.12 -22.18
N VAL A 51 0.50 16.87 -21.83
CA VAL A 51 1.75 16.56 -21.09
C VAL A 51 2.99 16.89 -21.93
N ALA A 52 2.98 16.55 -23.22
CA ALA A 52 4.06 16.89 -24.14
C ALA A 52 4.23 18.41 -24.30
N LEU A 53 3.13 19.15 -24.46
CA LEU A 53 3.15 20.62 -24.52
C LEU A 53 3.73 21.22 -23.24
N ARG A 54 3.33 20.71 -22.07
CA ARG A 54 3.88 21.15 -20.78
C ARG A 54 5.39 20.91 -20.69
N LEU A 55 5.89 19.78 -21.21
CA LEU A 55 7.33 19.51 -21.26
C LEU A 55 8.08 20.55 -22.11
N VAL A 56 7.54 20.89 -23.28
CA VAL A 56 8.12 21.91 -24.18
C VAL A 56 8.13 23.29 -23.51
N LEU A 57 7.02 23.68 -22.87
CA LEU A 57 6.92 24.94 -22.15
C LEU A 57 7.87 24.99 -20.94
N LEU A 58 8.03 23.88 -20.21
CA LEU A 58 9.02 23.77 -19.13
C LEU A 58 10.45 23.93 -19.65
N ALA A 59 10.80 23.32 -20.78
CA ALA A 59 12.12 23.48 -21.39
C ALA A 59 12.37 24.94 -21.80
N ALA A 60 11.38 25.60 -22.40
CA ALA A 60 11.45 27.02 -22.73
C ALA A 60 11.59 27.90 -21.47
N PHE A 61 10.86 27.57 -20.39
CA PHE A 61 10.95 28.25 -19.10
C PHE A 61 12.35 28.11 -18.48
N PHE A 62 12.94 26.92 -18.46
CA PHE A 62 14.29 26.73 -17.94
C PHE A 62 15.35 27.43 -18.79
N ARG A 63 15.19 27.44 -20.13
CA ARG A 63 16.05 28.24 -21.01
C ARG A 63 15.99 29.72 -20.63
N TYR A 64 14.78 30.26 -20.47
CA TYR A 64 14.57 31.63 -20.02
C TYR A 64 15.28 31.89 -18.68
N ARG A 65 15.05 31.03 -17.67
CA ARG A 65 15.64 31.16 -16.33
C ARG A 65 17.16 31.22 -16.37
N VAL A 66 17.82 30.32 -17.10
CA VAL A 66 19.29 30.24 -17.19
C VAL A 66 19.88 31.41 -17.97
N THR A 67 19.19 31.93 -18.99
CA THR A 67 19.68 33.08 -19.78
C THR A 67 19.55 34.43 -19.07
N ARG A 68 18.75 34.53 -18.00
CA ARG A 68 18.50 35.77 -17.26
C ARG A 68 18.74 35.60 -15.77
N PRO A 69 20.01 35.51 -15.33
CA PRO A 69 20.35 35.47 -13.91
C PRO A 69 20.04 36.80 -13.22
N VAL A 70 19.63 36.74 -11.95
CA VAL A 70 19.41 37.93 -11.11
C VAL A 70 20.71 38.27 -10.39
N ALA A 71 21.44 39.27 -10.88
CA ALA A 71 22.76 39.63 -10.35
C ALA A 71 22.71 40.13 -8.88
N ASP A 72 21.69 40.93 -8.53
CA ASP A 72 21.52 41.46 -7.17
C ASP A 72 21.22 40.37 -6.11
N ALA A 73 20.65 39.24 -6.53
CA ALA A 73 20.21 38.17 -5.65
C ALA A 73 20.67 36.79 -6.12
N HIS A 74 21.94 36.69 -6.53
CA HIS A 74 22.47 35.48 -7.21
C HIS A 74 22.23 34.19 -6.41
N ALA A 75 22.46 34.21 -5.09
CA ALA A 75 22.24 33.03 -4.23
C ALA A 75 20.75 32.59 -4.17
N LEU A 76 19.82 33.55 -4.09
CA LEU A 76 18.38 33.27 -4.11
C LEU A 76 17.94 32.73 -5.47
N TRP A 77 18.46 33.30 -6.55
CA TRP A 77 18.19 32.84 -7.91
C TRP A 77 18.71 31.40 -8.14
N VAL A 78 19.98 31.11 -7.81
CA VAL A 78 20.55 29.76 -7.93
C VAL A 78 19.73 28.75 -7.13
N THR A 79 19.37 29.09 -5.89
CA THR A 79 18.57 28.22 -5.02
C THR A 79 17.19 27.95 -5.63
N SER A 80 16.54 28.99 -6.15
CA SER A 80 15.24 28.90 -6.80
C SER A 80 15.29 28.02 -8.06
N VAL A 81 16.25 28.24 -8.95
CA VAL A 81 16.42 27.44 -10.19
C VAL A 81 16.75 25.98 -9.87
N ALA A 82 17.60 25.73 -8.86
CA ALA A 82 17.93 24.37 -8.44
C ALA A 82 16.69 23.62 -7.89
N CYS A 83 15.86 24.28 -7.08
CA CYS A 83 14.61 23.71 -6.59
C CYS A 83 13.63 23.43 -7.74
N GLU A 84 13.45 24.39 -8.65
CA GLU A 84 12.58 24.26 -9.83
C GLU A 84 13.00 23.09 -10.71
N LEU A 85 14.30 22.96 -11.00
CA LEU A 85 14.85 21.87 -11.80
C LEU A 85 14.62 20.50 -11.14
N TRP A 86 14.87 20.40 -9.83
CA TRP A 86 14.64 19.15 -9.09
C TRP A 86 13.17 18.75 -9.10
N LEU A 87 12.27 19.70 -8.83
CA LEU A 87 10.83 19.46 -8.82
C LEU A 87 10.32 19.09 -10.23
N ALA A 88 10.84 19.73 -11.28
CA ALA A 88 10.50 19.38 -12.66
C ALA A 88 10.98 17.98 -13.06
N ALA A 89 12.20 17.59 -12.67
CA ALA A 89 12.70 16.24 -12.88
C ALA A 89 11.87 15.20 -12.12
N SER A 90 11.52 15.49 -10.86
CA SER A 90 10.68 14.62 -10.03
C SER A 90 9.28 14.45 -10.64
N TRP A 91 8.69 15.55 -11.13
CA TRP A 91 7.43 15.52 -11.87
C TRP A 91 7.54 14.66 -13.12
N LEU A 92 8.56 14.84 -13.95
CA LEU A 92 8.73 14.09 -15.20
C LEU A 92 8.83 12.57 -14.95
N ILE A 93 9.64 12.16 -13.96
CA ILE A 93 9.80 10.74 -13.60
C ILE A 93 8.46 10.15 -13.13
N ALA A 94 7.67 10.90 -12.35
CA ALA A 94 6.35 10.47 -11.89
C ALA A 94 5.28 10.51 -12.99
N GLN A 95 5.43 11.38 -13.99
CA GLN A 95 4.44 11.59 -15.05
C GLN A 95 4.54 10.56 -16.17
N LEU A 96 5.73 10.09 -16.53
CA LEU A 96 5.93 9.16 -17.64
C LEU A 96 5.15 7.84 -17.50
N PRO A 97 5.12 7.17 -16.32
CA PRO A 97 4.29 5.99 -16.13
C PRO A 97 2.78 6.27 -16.28
N LYS A 98 2.33 7.51 -16.04
CA LYS A 98 0.92 7.90 -16.12
C LYS A 98 0.35 7.99 -17.53
N LEU A 99 1.18 7.84 -18.56
CA LEU A 99 0.77 7.95 -19.96
C LEU A 99 0.05 6.70 -20.50
N SER A 100 0.02 5.61 -19.72
CA SER A 100 -0.57 4.32 -20.10
C SER A 100 -1.59 3.80 -19.08
N PRO A 101 -2.72 4.50 -18.85
CA PRO A 101 -3.80 4.01 -17.99
C PRO A 101 -4.49 2.78 -18.59
N ALA A 102 -4.76 1.78 -17.75
CA ALA A 102 -5.60 0.64 -18.07
C ALA A 102 -6.72 0.47 -17.03
N ASN A 103 -7.89 0.08 -17.49
CA ASN A 103 -8.98 -0.42 -16.64
C ASN A 103 -9.13 -1.92 -16.86
N ARG A 104 -9.68 -2.64 -15.88
CA ARG A 104 -9.93 -4.08 -15.98
C ARG A 104 -11.34 -4.43 -15.54
N VAL A 105 -11.90 -5.45 -16.17
CA VAL A 105 -13.18 -6.06 -15.80
C VAL A 105 -12.99 -7.55 -15.61
N THR A 106 -13.70 -8.10 -14.63
CA THR A 106 -13.73 -9.53 -14.29
C THR A 106 -15.08 -10.11 -14.69
N TYR A 107 -15.07 -11.35 -15.19
CA TYR A 107 -16.27 -12.06 -15.61
C TYR A 107 -16.52 -13.26 -14.68
N LEU A 108 -17.27 -13.02 -13.61
CA LEU A 108 -17.56 -14.03 -12.58
C LEU A 108 -18.37 -15.22 -13.14
N ASP A 109 -19.29 -14.96 -14.08
CA ASP A 109 -20.12 -16.00 -14.69
C ASP A 109 -19.29 -17.01 -15.49
N ARG A 110 -18.23 -16.54 -16.17
CA ARG A 110 -17.27 -17.39 -16.89
C ARG A 110 -16.41 -18.22 -15.94
N LEU A 111 -16.04 -17.66 -14.79
CA LEU A 111 -15.31 -18.39 -13.76
C LEU A 111 -16.17 -19.53 -13.20
N ALA A 112 -17.43 -19.21 -12.85
CA ALA A 112 -18.38 -20.18 -12.29
C ALA A 112 -18.68 -21.31 -13.29
N SER A 113 -19.03 -20.98 -14.54
CA SER A 113 -19.29 -21.99 -15.57
C SER A 113 -18.10 -22.93 -15.85
N ARG A 114 -16.86 -22.43 -15.73
CA ARG A 114 -15.65 -23.22 -15.98
C ARG A 114 -15.22 -24.08 -14.80
N TYR A 115 -15.23 -23.54 -13.58
CA TYR A 115 -14.65 -24.18 -12.40
C TYR A 115 -15.68 -24.67 -11.36
N GLU A 116 -16.95 -24.29 -11.51
CA GLU A 116 -18.04 -24.64 -10.58
C GLU A 116 -19.22 -25.25 -11.36
N LYS A 117 -18.97 -26.41 -11.98
CA LYS A 117 -20.03 -27.17 -12.66
C LYS A 117 -20.98 -27.76 -11.62
N GLY A 118 -22.27 -27.44 -11.74
CA GLY A 118 -23.30 -27.93 -10.81
C GLY A 118 -23.31 -29.46 -10.73
N GLY A 119 -23.15 -30.00 -9.51
CA GLY A 119 -23.12 -31.44 -9.23
C GLY A 119 -21.72 -32.04 -9.02
N GLU A 120 -20.64 -31.32 -9.37
CA GLU A 120 -19.27 -31.73 -9.06
C GLU A 120 -18.66 -30.90 -7.91
N ALA A 121 -17.61 -31.42 -7.28
CA ALA A 121 -16.82 -30.62 -6.34
C ALA A 121 -16.18 -29.43 -7.06
N SER A 122 -16.26 -28.24 -6.44
CA SER A 122 -15.68 -27.01 -6.99
C SER A 122 -14.19 -27.22 -7.27
N ARG A 123 -13.76 -26.86 -8.49
CA ARG A 123 -12.35 -26.93 -8.94
C ARG A 123 -11.61 -25.62 -8.69
N LEU A 124 -12.20 -24.70 -7.92
CA LEU A 124 -11.56 -23.46 -7.51
C LEU A 124 -10.34 -23.74 -6.63
N ALA A 125 -9.26 -22.99 -6.86
CA ALA A 125 -8.03 -23.17 -6.12
C ALA A 125 -8.18 -22.75 -4.65
N GLY A 126 -7.44 -23.40 -3.75
CA GLY A 126 -7.42 -23.01 -2.34
C GLY A 126 -6.77 -21.64 -2.14
N VAL A 127 -7.38 -20.80 -1.30
CA VAL A 127 -6.92 -19.47 -0.91
C VAL A 127 -6.69 -19.41 0.60
N ASP A 128 -5.45 -19.13 0.99
CA ASP A 128 -5.12 -18.87 2.39
C ASP A 128 -5.15 -17.36 2.66
N VAL A 129 -5.94 -16.91 3.63
CA VAL A 129 -6.07 -15.50 4.00
C VAL A 129 -5.28 -15.22 5.26
N PHE A 130 -4.32 -14.31 5.18
CA PHE A 130 -3.43 -13.95 6.28
C PHE A 130 -3.83 -12.59 6.86
N VAL A 131 -4.17 -12.58 8.15
CA VAL A 131 -4.46 -11.38 8.93
C VAL A 131 -3.35 -11.23 9.97
N ALA A 132 -2.56 -10.16 9.87
CA ALA A 132 -1.51 -9.88 10.86
C ALA A 132 -2.02 -8.86 11.88
N ALA A 133 -2.00 -9.24 13.16
CA ALA A 133 -2.25 -8.37 14.30
C ALA A 133 -0.94 -8.07 15.03
N ALA A 134 -0.71 -6.80 15.36
CA ALA A 134 0.52 -6.36 16.03
C ALA A 134 0.49 -6.64 17.54
N ASP A 135 -0.45 -6.02 18.25
CA ASP A 135 -0.73 -6.24 19.68
C ASP A 135 -2.13 -5.68 19.99
N ALA A 136 -2.71 -6.09 21.11
CA ALA A 136 -4.06 -5.69 21.50
C ALA A 136 -4.18 -4.21 21.92
N ALA A 137 -3.05 -3.55 22.20
CA ALA A 137 -2.99 -2.15 22.61
C ALA A 137 -3.08 -1.18 21.41
N ARG A 138 -2.46 -1.55 20.27
CA ARG A 138 -2.48 -0.77 19.03
C ARG A 138 -3.73 -1.04 18.21
N GLU A 139 -4.20 -2.28 18.21
CA GLU A 139 -5.25 -2.74 17.31
C GLU A 139 -6.43 -3.27 18.15
N PRO A 140 -7.60 -2.61 18.11
CA PRO A 140 -8.72 -3.02 18.94
C PRO A 140 -9.16 -4.44 18.54
N PRO A 141 -9.26 -5.40 19.47
CA PRO A 141 -9.61 -6.79 19.16
C PRO A 141 -10.94 -6.94 18.42
N LEU A 142 -11.88 -6.02 18.65
CA LEU A 142 -13.14 -5.96 17.92
C LEU A 142 -12.97 -5.69 16.41
N ALA A 143 -11.98 -4.88 16.02
CA ALA A 143 -11.67 -4.66 14.60
C ALA A 143 -11.11 -5.93 13.97
N THR A 144 -10.16 -6.60 14.64
CA THR A 144 -9.61 -7.89 14.21
C THR A 144 -10.71 -8.94 14.06
N ALA A 145 -11.61 -9.04 15.04
CA ALA A 145 -12.76 -9.95 14.98
C ALA A 145 -13.68 -9.65 13.79
N ASN A 146 -14.00 -8.37 13.53
CA ASN A 146 -14.82 -7.96 12.39
C ASN A 146 -14.16 -8.31 11.04
N THR A 147 -12.85 -8.11 10.93
CA THR A 147 -12.09 -8.49 9.73
C THR A 147 -12.12 -10.00 9.52
N VAL A 148 -11.86 -10.80 10.56
CA VAL A 148 -11.93 -12.27 10.50
C VAL A 148 -13.32 -12.75 10.13
N LEU A 149 -14.37 -12.22 10.76
CA LEU A 149 -15.77 -12.55 10.45
C LEU A 149 -16.12 -12.22 8.99
N SER A 150 -15.61 -11.09 8.47
CA SER A 150 -15.84 -10.70 7.08
C SER A 150 -15.15 -11.63 6.08
N VAL A 151 -13.96 -12.16 6.42
CA VAL A 151 -13.21 -13.12 5.61
C VAL A 151 -13.92 -14.48 5.61
N LEU A 152 -14.32 -14.98 6.78
CA LEU A 152 -15.00 -16.28 6.89
C LEU A 152 -16.39 -16.28 6.20
N ALA A 153 -17.02 -15.11 6.07
CA ALA A 153 -18.28 -14.93 5.37
C ALA A 153 -18.13 -14.53 3.89
N ALA A 154 -16.93 -14.58 3.31
CA ALA A 154 -16.72 -14.34 1.88
C ALA A 154 -17.44 -15.41 1.02
N ASP A 155 -17.84 -15.03 -0.19
CA ASP A 155 -18.49 -15.96 -1.12
C ASP A 155 -17.44 -16.81 -1.84
N TYR A 156 -17.10 -17.93 -1.23
CA TYR A 156 -16.17 -18.93 -1.74
C TYR A 156 -16.47 -20.30 -1.10
N PRO A 157 -16.14 -21.44 -1.75
CA PRO A 157 -16.28 -22.76 -1.14
C PRO A 157 -15.60 -22.86 0.23
N ALA A 158 -16.30 -23.43 1.22
CA ALA A 158 -15.80 -23.50 2.61
C ALA A 158 -14.47 -24.26 2.73
N GLY A 159 -14.31 -25.37 2.01
CA GLY A 159 -13.05 -26.11 1.93
C GLY A 159 -11.95 -25.42 1.12
N GLY A 160 -12.27 -24.37 0.37
CA GLY A 160 -11.34 -23.59 -0.45
C GLY A 160 -10.74 -22.37 0.25
N VAL A 161 -11.23 -21.98 1.44
CA VAL A 161 -10.68 -20.85 2.21
C VAL A 161 -10.19 -21.30 3.57
N ALA A 162 -8.98 -20.86 3.92
CA ALA A 162 -8.47 -20.95 5.29
C ALA A 162 -7.98 -19.59 5.76
N CYS A 163 -8.44 -19.15 6.93
CA CYS A 163 -8.04 -17.89 7.55
C CYS A 163 -6.98 -18.15 8.62
N TYR A 164 -5.86 -17.44 8.54
CA TYR A 164 -4.77 -17.47 9.50
C TYR A 164 -4.62 -16.09 10.13
N VAL A 165 -4.73 -16.04 11.45
CA VAL A 165 -4.52 -14.82 12.23
C VAL A 165 -3.19 -14.95 12.95
N HIS A 166 -2.24 -14.08 12.61
CA HIS A 166 -0.97 -13.99 13.30
C HIS A 166 -1.05 -12.94 14.40
N ASP A 167 -0.71 -13.32 15.62
CA ASP A 167 -0.59 -12.43 16.78
C ASP A 167 0.88 -12.24 17.14
N ASP A 168 1.42 -11.05 16.87
CA ASP A 168 2.81 -10.72 17.21
C ASP A 168 2.99 -10.35 18.69
N GLY A 169 1.93 -9.99 19.41
CA GLY A 169 1.97 -9.67 20.84
C GLY A 169 1.96 -10.91 21.74
N ALA A 170 1.42 -12.02 21.21
CA ALA A 170 1.08 -13.22 21.98
C ALA A 170 0.10 -12.89 23.13
N ASP A 171 -0.86 -12.00 22.84
CA ASP A 171 -1.78 -11.45 23.83
C ASP A 171 -2.95 -12.41 24.07
N MET A 172 -3.20 -12.76 25.33
CA MET A 172 -4.36 -13.56 25.73
C MET A 172 -5.68 -12.93 25.25
N LEU A 173 -5.77 -11.60 25.26
CA LEU A 173 -6.95 -10.87 24.80
C LEU A 173 -7.27 -11.13 23.32
N VAL A 174 -6.26 -11.18 22.45
CA VAL A 174 -6.46 -11.46 21.02
C VAL A 174 -6.93 -12.90 20.84
N PHE A 175 -6.33 -13.84 21.57
CA PHE A 175 -6.73 -15.25 21.55
C PHE A 175 -8.18 -15.45 22.01
N GLU A 176 -8.56 -14.97 23.19
CA GLU A 176 -9.93 -15.07 23.72
C GLU A 176 -10.95 -14.37 22.79
N SER A 177 -10.57 -13.21 22.22
CA SER A 177 -11.40 -12.48 21.26
C SER A 177 -11.67 -13.27 19.98
N LEU A 178 -10.66 -13.96 19.44
CA LEU A 178 -10.81 -14.79 18.25
C LEU A 178 -11.62 -16.05 18.56
N PHE A 179 -11.49 -16.60 19.76
CA PHE A 179 -12.31 -17.73 20.21
C PHE A 179 -13.80 -17.34 20.27
N GLU A 180 -14.13 -16.20 20.88
CA GLU A 180 -15.50 -15.64 20.88
C GLU A 180 -16.00 -15.36 19.45
N ALA A 181 -15.14 -14.80 18.59
CA ALA A 181 -15.47 -14.54 17.19
C ALA A 181 -15.77 -15.83 16.42
N ALA A 182 -15.02 -16.92 16.66
CA ALA A 182 -15.29 -18.23 16.07
C ALA A 182 -16.66 -18.78 16.51
N GLY A 183 -17.04 -18.58 17.78
CA GLY A 183 -18.38 -18.93 18.28
C GLY A 183 -19.49 -18.14 17.59
N PHE A 184 -19.31 -16.83 17.39
CA PHE A 184 -20.26 -15.98 16.67
C PHE A 184 -20.34 -16.30 15.17
N ALA A 185 -19.21 -16.66 14.55
CA ALA A 185 -19.12 -17.00 13.12
C ALA A 185 -20.09 -18.11 12.71
N ARG A 186 -20.31 -19.11 13.58
CA ARG A 186 -21.24 -20.23 13.36
C ARG A 186 -22.69 -19.79 13.07
N ARG A 187 -23.08 -18.59 13.53
CA ARG A 187 -24.40 -17.99 13.31
C ARG A 187 -24.37 -16.90 12.23
N TRP A 188 -23.29 -16.12 12.19
CA TRP A 188 -23.13 -15.02 11.23
C TRP A 188 -22.97 -15.47 9.77
N ILE A 189 -22.19 -16.53 9.54
CA ILE A 189 -21.89 -17.04 8.19
C ILE A 189 -23.15 -17.56 7.48
N PRO A 190 -23.98 -18.45 8.07
CA PRO A 190 -25.21 -18.89 7.40
C PRO A 190 -26.19 -17.74 7.17
N PHE A 191 -26.32 -16.80 8.11
CA PHE A 191 -27.11 -15.59 7.92
C PHE A 191 -26.64 -14.75 6.72
N CYS A 192 -25.32 -14.58 6.58
CA CYS A 192 -24.71 -13.88 5.46
C CYS A 192 -24.97 -14.57 4.11
N ARG A 193 -24.79 -15.90 4.05
CA ARG A 193 -24.98 -16.69 2.84
C ARG A 193 -26.45 -16.69 2.40
N ARG A 194 -27.38 -16.99 3.33
CA ARG A 194 -28.82 -17.08 3.07
C ARG A 194 -29.41 -15.77 2.55
N HIS A 195 -29.01 -14.66 3.15
CA HIS A 195 -29.60 -13.35 2.88
C HIS A 195 -28.71 -12.44 2.02
N GLY A 196 -27.60 -12.93 1.43
CA GLY A 196 -26.71 -12.12 0.59
C GLY A 196 -26.29 -10.79 1.25
N VAL A 197 -25.90 -10.84 2.53
CA VAL A 197 -25.61 -9.64 3.35
C VAL A 197 -24.32 -8.98 2.92
N GLU A 198 -24.34 -7.67 2.66
CA GLU A 198 -23.14 -6.89 2.35
C GLU A 198 -23.18 -5.51 3.05
N PRO A 199 -22.09 -5.07 3.70
CA PRO A 199 -20.76 -5.68 3.79
C PRO A 199 -20.76 -6.92 4.69
N ARG A 200 -19.73 -7.75 4.59
CA ARG A 200 -19.62 -8.99 5.39
C ARG A 200 -19.17 -8.73 6.85
N ALA A 201 -18.62 -7.56 7.15
CA ALA A 201 -18.30 -7.17 8.52
C ALA A 201 -19.55 -6.70 9.27
N PRO A 202 -19.90 -7.31 10.41
CA PRO A 202 -21.13 -7.01 11.13
C PRO A 202 -21.19 -5.59 11.69
N GLU A 203 -20.09 -5.03 12.23
CA GLU A 203 -20.08 -3.63 12.70
C GLU A 203 -20.39 -2.67 11.54
N LEU A 204 -19.73 -2.87 10.39
CA LEU A 204 -19.93 -2.05 9.20
C LEU A 204 -21.31 -2.24 8.57
N TYR A 205 -21.95 -3.40 8.79
CA TYR A 205 -23.30 -3.67 8.30
C TYR A 205 -24.35 -3.01 9.20
N PHE A 206 -24.27 -3.21 10.52
CA PHE A 206 -25.27 -2.71 11.47
C PHE A 206 -25.14 -1.21 11.76
N ALA A 207 -23.95 -0.62 11.59
CA ALA A 207 -23.73 0.82 11.73
C ALA A 207 -24.27 1.64 10.54
N ARG A 208 -24.66 1.01 9.42
CA ARG A 208 -25.23 1.72 8.27
C ARG A 208 -26.65 2.20 8.59
N GLY A 209 -26.86 3.51 8.47
CA GLY A 209 -28.20 4.14 8.50
C GLY A 209 -28.96 4.04 7.18
N VAL A 210 -28.68 3.04 6.33
CA VAL A 210 -29.32 2.85 5.02
C VAL A 210 -30.55 1.96 5.17
N ASP A 211 -31.55 2.16 4.32
CA ASP A 211 -32.71 1.27 4.23
C ASP A 211 -32.25 -0.17 3.90
N TYR A 212 -32.32 -1.04 4.91
CA TYR A 212 -31.86 -2.42 4.86
C TYR A 212 -32.90 -3.37 4.22
N LEU A 213 -34.10 -2.88 3.90
CA LEU A 213 -35.14 -3.65 3.21
C LEU A 213 -35.05 -3.56 1.69
N ARG A 214 -34.26 -2.61 1.18
CA ARG A 214 -34.03 -2.43 -0.25
C ARG A 214 -33.49 -3.73 -0.86
N ASP A 215 -34.19 -4.22 -1.89
CA ASP A 215 -33.86 -5.43 -2.66
C ASP A 215 -33.88 -6.76 -1.87
N ARG A 216 -34.62 -6.82 -0.75
CA ARG A 216 -34.79 -8.06 0.06
C ARG A 216 -36.18 -8.66 -0.10
N ALA A 217 -36.26 -9.77 -0.83
CA ALA A 217 -37.53 -10.47 -1.07
C ALA A 217 -37.88 -11.53 0.00
N ALA A 218 -36.93 -11.94 0.85
CA ALA A 218 -37.13 -13.06 1.77
C ALA A 218 -38.06 -12.67 2.95
N PRO A 219 -39.19 -13.38 3.17
CA PRO A 219 -40.18 -13.02 4.19
C PRO A 219 -39.65 -13.17 5.63
N SER A 220 -38.67 -14.05 5.87
CA SER A 220 -38.06 -14.24 7.20
C SER A 220 -37.00 -13.19 7.55
N PHE A 221 -36.52 -12.40 6.58
CA PHE A 221 -35.33 -11.55 6.73
C PHE A 221 -35.45 -10.57 7.90
N VAL A 222 -36.62 -9.94 8.09
CA VAL A 222 -36.83 -8.96 9.17
C VAL A 222 -36.75 -9.61 10.56
N LYS A 223 -37.22 -10.85 10.70
CA LYS A 223 -37.13 -11.61 11.95
C LYS A 223 -35.68 -12.03 12.20
N ASP A 224 -35.05 -12.65 11.21
CA ASP A 224 -33.67 -13.16 11.29
C ASP A 224 -32.67 -12.03 11.55
N ARG A 225 -32.81 -10.89 10.86
CA ARG A 225 -31.95 -9.72 11.06
C ARG A 225 -32.06 -9.13 12.46
N ARG A 226 -33.27 -9.06 13.03
CA ARG A 226 -33.48 -8.56 14.39
C ARG A 226 -32.85 -9.49 15.43
N ALA A 227 -33.00 -10.79 15.26
CA ALA A 227 -32.35 -11.78 16.12
C ALA A 227 -30.81 -11.66 16.02
N MET A 228 -30.28 -11.65 14.79
CA MET A 228 -28.84 -11.53 14.53
C MET A 228 -28.26 -10.22 15.08
N LYS A 229 -28.99 -9.10 15.00
CA LYS A 229 -28.55 -7.83 15.59
C LYS A 229 -28.39 -7.94 17.11
N ARG A 230 -29.33 -8.61 17.80
CA ARG A 230 -29.23 -8.82 19.27
C ARG A 230 -28.03 -9.68 19.61
N GLU A 231 -27.85 -10.79 18.91
CA GLU A 231 -26.68 -11.67 19.09
C GLU A 231 -25.36 -10.93 18.87
N TYR A 232 -25.32 -10.02 17.89
CA TYR A 232 -24.14 -9.20 17.62
C TYR A 232 -23.87 -8.18 18.74
N GLU A 233 -24.90 -7.52 19.28
CA GLU A 233 -24.73 -6.62 20.42
C GLU A 233 -24.28 -7.38 21.68
N GLU A 234 -24.82 -8.57 21.94
CA GLU A 234 -24.33 -9.44 23.03
C GLU A 234 -22.87 -9.86 22.83
N PHE A 235 -22.48 -10.18 21.59
CA PHE A 235 -21.09 -10.44 21.23
C PHE A 235 -20.20 -9.22 21.52
N LYS A 236 -20.62 -8.00 21.16
CA LYS A 236 -19.89 -6.77 21.48
C LYS A 236 -19.73 -6.56 22.99
N VAL A 237 -20.77 -6.85 23.78
CA VAL A 237 -20.70 -6.75 25.24
C VAL A 237 -19.67 -7.73 25.80
N ARG A 238 -19.65 -8.99 25.34
CA ARG A 238 -18.63 -9.97 25.74
C ARG A 238 -17.22 -9.52 25.37
N MET A 239 -17.02 -9.02 24.15
CA MET A 239 -15.73 -8.48 23.69
C MET A 239 -15.26 -7.30 24.56
N ASN A 240 -16.16 -6.38 24.90
CA ASN A 240 -15.85 -5.25 25.77
C ASN A 240 -15.49 -5.72 27.20
N HIS A 241 -16.18 -6.75 27.70
CA HIS A 241 -15.85 -7.36 28.99
C HIS A 241 -14.44 -7.98 28.97
N LEU A 242 -14.07 -8.71 27.91
CA LEU A 242 -12.72 -9.25 27.73
C LEU A 242 -11.68 -8.13 27.69
N ALA A 243 -11.93 -7.07 26.91
CA ALA A 243 -11.03 -5.92 26.83
C ALA A 243 -10.87 -5.20 28.18
N ALA A 244 -11.95 -5.08 28.97
CA ALA A 244 -11.89 -4.49 30.31
C ALA A 244 -11.13 -5.37 31.30
N ARG A 245 -11.32 -6.70 31.26
CA ARG A 245 -10.59 -7.68 32.07
C ARG A 245 -9.09 -7.64 31.76
N ALA A 246 -8.73 -7.58 30.47
CA ALA A 246 -7.35 -7.55 30.00
C ALA A 246 -6.54 -6.34 30.47
N ARG A 247 -7.20 -5.23 30.87
CA ARG A 247 -6.52 -4.06 31.46
C ARG A 247 -5.86 -4.37 32.79
N LYS A 248 -6.39 -5.32 33.55
CA LYS A 248 -5.86 -5.74 34.86
C LYS A 248 -5.08 -7.04 34.67
N VAL A 249 -3.79 -6.92 34.39
CA VAL A 249 -2.90 -8.07 34.25
C VAL A 249 -2.68 -8.69 35.65
N PRO A 250 -2.98 -9.99 35.85
CA PRO A 250 -2.70 -10.67 37.12
C PRO A 250 -1.19 -10.71 37.42
N GLU A 251 -0.80 -10.63 38.69
CA GLU A 251 0.61 -10.69 39.11
C GLU A 251 1.26 -12.05 38.77
N GLU A 252 0.49 -13.13 38.87
CA GLU A 252 0.92 -14.49 38.53
C GLU A 252 0.92 -14.76 37.01
N GLY A 253 0.54 -13.77 36.21
CA GLY A 253 0.37 -13.88 34.76
C GLY A 253 -0.99 -14.44 34.35
N TRP A 254 -1.23 -14.52 33.04
CA TRP A 254 -2.47 -15.07 32.51
C TRP A 254 -2.50 -16.59 32.67
N ILE A 255 -3.69 -17.10 33.01
CA ILE A 255 -4.00 -18.52 33.14
C ILE A 255 -5.14 -18.83 32.17
N MET A 256 -5.00 -19.94 31.46
CA MET A 256 -6.01 -20.47 30.53
C MET A 256 -7.21 -21.08 31.27
N SER A 257 -8.30 -21.34 30.55
CA SER A 257 -9.51 -21.95 31.12
C SER A 257 -9.30 -23.37 31.65
N ASP A 258 -8.26 -24.07 31.20
CA ASP A 258 -7.84 -25.39 31.67
C ASP A 258 -6.92 -25.35 32.90
N GLY A 259 -6.62 -24.15 33.42
CA GLY A 259 -5.76 -23.95 34.58
C GLY A 259 -4.27 -23.91 34.27
N THR A 260 -3.87 -24.01 32.99
CA THR A 260 -2.45 -23.90 32.59
C THR A 260 -2.00 -22.45 32.44
N PRO A 261 -0.73 -22.11 32.74
CA PRO A 261 -0.22 -20.76 32.53
C PRO A 261 -0.15 -20.45 31.02
N TRP A 262 -0.51 -19.22 30.66
CA TRP A 262 -0.43 -18.76 29.27
C TRP A 262 1.02 -18.74 28.77
N PRO A 263 1.35 -19.44 27.68
CA PRO A 263 2.73 -19.48 27.19
C PRO A 263 3.26 -18.12 26.74
N GLY A 264 2.36 -17.20 26.35
CA GLY A 264 2.68 -15.84 25.90
C GLY A 264 2.77 -14.80 27.01
N ASN A 265 2.89 -15.18 28.30
CA ASN A 265 3.01 -14.21 29.40
C ASN A 265 4.18 -13.23 29.25
N ASN A 266 5.24 -13.63 28.53
CA ASN A 266 6.33 -12.73 28.14
C ASN A 266 6.36 -12.56 26.61
N SER A 267 5.94 -11.40 26.12
CA SER A 267 5.87 -11.10 24.68
C SER A 267 7.23 -11.08 23.95
N ARG A 268 8.34 -11.04 24.69
CA ARG A 268 9.70 -11.10 24.12
C ARG A 268 10.33 -12.50 24.17
N ASP A 269 9.80 -13.37 25.02
CA ASP A 269 10.33 -14.71 25.24
C ASP A 269 9.18 -15.69 25.45
N HIS A 270 8.68 -16.25 24.34
CA HIS A 270 7.58 -17.21 24.37
C HIS A 270 7.74 -18.25 23.24
N PRO A 271 7.27 -19.48 23.45
CA PRO A 271 7.26 -20.50 22.41
C PRO A 271 6.28 -20.14 21.30
N ALA A 272 6.42 -20.81 20.16
CA ALA A 272 5.41 -20.75 19.11
C ALA A 272 4.11 -21.44 19.55
N MET A 273 2.98 -20.84 19.20
CA MET A 273 1.63 -21.31 19.51
C MET A 273 0.83 -21.41 18.21
N ILE A 274 0.20 -22.55 17.97
CA ILE A 274 -0.68 -22.77 16.81
C ILE A 274 -1.94 -23.45 17.32
N GLN A 275 -3.09 -22.82 17.11
CA GLN A 275 -4.39 -23.34 17.53
C GLN A 275 -5.37 -23.29 16.36
N VAL A 276 -6.16 -24.36 16.18
CA VAL A 276 -7.30 -24.37 15.26
C VAL A 276 -8.52 -23.91 16.06
N LEU A 277 -9.16 -22.83 15.65
CA LEU A 277 -10.31 -22.23 16.36
C LEU A 277 -11.66 -22.60 15.70
N LEU A 278 -11.66 -22.83 14.39
CA LEU A 278 -12.85 -23.20 13.63
C LEU A 278 -12.48 -24.16 12.51
N GLY A 279 -13.36 -25.12 12.20
CA GLY A 279 -13.19 -26.04 11.08
C GLY A 279 -12.43 -27.31 11.43
N HIS A 280 -12.56 -27.80 12.67
CA HIS A 280 -12.16 -29.18 12.99
C HIS A 280 -13.02 -30.16 12.17
N PRO A 281 -12.50 -31.37 11.86
CA PRO A 281 -13.32 -32.40 11.22
C PRO A 281 -14.61 -32.65 12.02
N GLY A 282 -15.77 -32.33 11.45
CA GLY A 282 -17.08 -32.43 12.10
C GLY A 282 -17.68 -31.11 12.62
N ASP A 283 -16.90 -30.02 12.67
CA ASP A 283 -17.46 -28.68 12.97
C ASP A 283 -18.41 -28.24 11.84
N ARG A 284 -19.64 -27.92 12.21
CA ARG A 284 -20.68 -27.42 11.31
C ARG A 284 -21.27 -26.12 11.82
N ASP A 285 -21.84 -25.34 10.90
CA ASP A 285 -22.67 -24.20 11.25
C ASP A 285 -24.03 -24.66 11.83
N VAL A 286 -24.85 -23.69 12.26
CA VAL A 286 -26.18 -23.97 12.82
C VAL A 286 -27.15 -24.61 11.82
N ASP A 287 -26.88 -24.51 10.51
CA ASP A 287 -27.68 -25.12 9.44
C ASP A 287 -27.09 -26.48 8.99
N GLY A 288 -26.01 -26.95 9.63
CA GLY A 288 -25.33 -28.20 9.29
C GLY A 288 -24.35 -28.12 8.11
N GLY A 289 -24.06 -26.91 7.62
CA GLY A 289 -23.10 -26.61 6.56
C GLY A 289 -21.64 -26.54 7.02
N GLU A 290 -20.71 -26.67 6.07
CA GLU A 290 -19.28 -26.57 6.34
C GLU A 290 -18.83 -25.13 6.55
N LEU A 291 -17.89 -24.96 7.49
CA LEU A 291 -17.28 -23.69 7.86
C LEU A 291 -15.83 -23.61 7.38
N PRO A 292 -15.35 -22.45 6.91
CA PRO A 292 -13.94 -22.25 6.61
C PRO A 292 -13.07 -22.42 7.86
N ARG A 293 -11.83 -22.86 7.67
CA ARG A 293 -10.89 -23.07 8.78
C ARG A 293 -10.36 -21.75 9.31
N LEU A 294 -10.24 -21.63 10.63
CA LEU A 294 -9.62 -20.50 11.32
C LEU A 294 -8.45 -20.98 12.18
N PHE A 295 -7.25 -20.47 11.91
CA PHE A 295 -6.03 -20.76 12.65
C PHE A 295 -5.55 -19.51 13.39
N TYR A 296 -5.26 -19.67 14.69
CA TYR A 296 -4.47 -18.72 15.46
C TYR A 296 -3.01 -19.15 15.43
N VAL A 297 -2.11 -18.22 15.12
CA VAL A 297 -0.67 -18.45 15.07
C VAL A 297 0.04 -17.35 15.83
N SER A 298 0.89 -17.73 16.77
CA SER A 298 1.92 -16.84 17.32
C SER A 298 3.27 -17.51 17.13
N ARG A 299 4.20 -16.78 16.53
CA ARG A 299 5.55 -17.29 16.24
C ARG A 299 6.41 -17.35 17.51
N GLU A 300 7.47 -18.14 17.48
CA GLU A 300 8.43 -18.12 18.59
C GLU A 300 9.20 -16.81 18.61
N LYS A 301 9.34 -16.22 19.80
CA LYS A 301 10.21 -15.06 20.04
C LYS A 301 11.16 -15.36 21.17
N ARG A 302 12.43 -15.00 20.98
CA ARG A 302 13.49 -15.13 21.98
C ARG A 302 14.32 -13.84 22.03
N PRO A 303 14.81 -13.43 23.21
CA PRO A 303 15.74 -12.32 23.33
C PRO A 303 16.99 -12.55 22.45
N GLY A 304 17.43 -11.53 21.72
CA GLY A 304 18.59 -11.59 20.83
C GLY A 304 18.28 -11.96 19.37
N PHE A 305 17.06 -12.44 19.06
CA PHE A 305 16.64 -12.73 17.69
C PHE A 305 15.89 -11.53 17.07
N ARG A 306 16.25 -11.17 15.83
CA ARG A 306 15.52 -10.15 15.07
C ARG A 306 14.27 -10.76 14.44
N HIS A 307 13.11 -10.17 14.69
CA HIS A 307 11.82 -10.71 14.26
C HIS A 307 11.20 -9.96 13.07
N HIS A 308 11.79 -8.87 12.58
CA HIS A 308 11.40 -8.22 11.31
C HIS A 308 9.91 -7.80 11.20
N GLY A 309 9.25 -7.51 12.33
CA GLY A 309 7.88 -7.02 12.40
C GLY A 309 6.88 -7.82 11.54
N LYS A 310 6.07 -7.11 10.75
CA LYS A 310 5.05 -7.70 9.87
C LYS A 310 5.61 -8.61 8.78
N ALA A 311 6.78 -8.30 8.21
CA ALA A 311 7.35 -9.14 7.15
C ALA A 311 7.72 -10.53 7.68
N GLY A 312 8.32 -10.60 8.87
CA GLY A 312 8.62 -11.87 9.53
C GLY A 312 7.34 -12.65 9.92
N ALA A 313 6.29 -11.95 10.39
CA ALA A 313 5.00 -12.55 10.69
C ALA A 313 4.35 -13.20 9.43
N MET A 314 4.34 -12.47 8.31
CA MET A 314 3.80 -12.96 7.04
C MET A 314 4.61 -14.14 6.48
N ASN A 315 5.93 -14.13 6.62
CA ASN A 315 6.79 -15.24 6.22
C ASN A 315 6.57 -16.48 7.09
N ALA A 316 6.39 -16.31 8.40
CA ALA A 316 6.03 -17.40 9.32
C ALA A 316 4.68 -18.03 8.93
N LEU A 317 3.65 -17.19 8.68
CA LEU A 317 2.36 -17.67 8.19
C LEU A 317 2.49 -18.42 6.86
N LEU A 318 3.29 -17.92 5.92
CA LEU A 318 3.48 -18.56 4.62
C LEU A 318 4.04 -19.99 4.74
N ARG A 319 4.95 -20.21 5.70
CA ARG A 319 5.53 -21.52 5.99
C ARG A 319 4.54 -22.45 6.69
N VAL A 320 3.86 -21.99 7.74
CA VAL A 320 2.85 -22.80 8.45
C VAL A 320 1.73 -23.24 7.52
N SER A 321 1.19 -22.29 6.77
CA SER A 321 0.09 -22.54 5.86
C SER A 321 0.49 -23.54 4.77
N ALA A 322 1.74 -23.57 4.32
CA ALA A 322 2.24 -24.56 3.37
C ALA A 322 2.26 -26.00 3.92
N VAL A 323 2.35 -26.16 5.24
CA VAL A 323 2.33 -27.48 5.90
C VAL A 323 0.90 -27.91 6.21
N LEU A 324 0.03 -26.96 6.60
CA LEU A 324 -1.33 -27.26 7.07
C LEU A 324 -2.36 -27.37 5.93
N THR A 325 -2.45 -26.37 5.05
CA THR A 325 -3.48 -26.27 4.00
C THR A 325 -2.92 -26.25 2.58
N ASN A 326 -1.74 -25.68 2.39
CA ASN A 326 -1.05 -25.51 1.11
C ASN A 326 -1.92 -24.90 -0.01
N GLY A 327 -2.67 -23.83 0.28
CA GLY A 327 -3.46 -23.12 -0.72
C GLY A 327 -2.59 -22.51 -1.81
N ALA A 328 -2.99 -22.61 -3.08
CA ALA A 328 -2.20 -22.11 -4.21
C ALA A 328 -1.99 -20.58 -4.17
N TYR A 329 -2.97 -19.87 -3.60
CA TYR A 329 -2.97 -18.42 -3.51
C TYR A 329 -3.04 -17.93 -2.06
N VAL A 330 -2.46 -16.76 -1.81
CA VAL A 330 -2.38 -16.17 -0.47
C VAL A 330 -2.91 -14.74 -0.51
N LEU A 331 -4.03 -14.47 0.17
CA LEU A 331 -4.56 -13.12 0.35
C LEU A 331 -4.01 -12.52 1.64
N ASN A 332 -3.47 -11.31 1.56
CA ASN A 332 -2.97 -10.59 2.71
C ASN A 332 -3.93 -9.47 3.14
N LEU A 333 -4.18 -9.34 4.45
CA LEU A 333 -5.01 -8.29 5.04
C LEU A 333 -4.40 -7.76 6.34
N ASP A 334 -4.58 -6.48 6.60
CA ASP A 334 -4.39 -5.93 7.96
C ASP A 334 -5.63 -6.22 8.82
N CYS A 335 -5.46 -6.17 10.15
CA CYS A 335 -6.53 -6.39 11.12
C CYS A 335 -7.73 -5.44 10.97
N ASP A 336 -7.56 -4.30 10.30
CA ASP A 336 -8.56 -3.25 10.12
C ASP A 336 -9.13 -3.19 8.70
N HIS A 337 -8.76 -4.10 7.80
CA HIS A 337 -9.28 -4.17 6.44
C HIS A 337 -10.32 -5.29 6.28
N CYS A 338 -11.60 -4.92 6.32
CA CYS A 338 -12.71 -5.86 6.21
C CYS A 338 -13.12 -6.10 4.74
N VAL A 339 -13.61 -7.30 4.45
CA VAL A 339 -14.24 -7.66 3.18
C VAL A 339 -15.58 -6.93 3.05
N ASN A 340 -15.68 -6.05 2.06
CA ASN A 340 -16.89 -5.27 1.76
C ASN A 340 -17.66 -5.85 0.57
N ASN A 341 -16.97 -6.30 -0.48
CA ASN A 341 -17.57 -7.07 -1.57
C ASN A 341 -17.30 -8.56 -1.35
N SER A 342 -18.35 -9.39 -1.33
CA SER A 342 -18.20 -10.80 -1.03
C SER A 342 -17.60 -11.63 -2.15
N SER A 343 -17.68 -11.16 -3.39
CA SER A 343 -17.07 -11.78 -4.57
C SER A 343 -15.56 -11.51 -4.70
N ALA A 344 -14.94 -10.75 -3.79
CA ALA A 344 -13.53 -10.33 -3.91
C ALA A 344 -12.55 -11.49 -4.15
N LEU A 345 -12.77 -12.65 -3.50
CA LEU A 345 -11.95 -13.84 -3.72
C LEU A 345 -12.14 -14.43 -5.13
N ARG A 346 -13.38 -14.52 -5.60
CA ARG A 346 -13.71 -14.98 -6.97
C ARG A 346 -13.15 -14.02 -8.03
N GLU A 347 -13.20 -12.72 -7.79
CA GLU A 347 -12.60 -11.71 -8.66
C GLU A 347 -11.09 -11.85 -8.76
N ALA A 348 -10.41 -12.16 -7.65
CA ALA A 348 -8.98 -12.46 -7.68
C ALA A 348 -8.70 -13.71 -8.54
N MET A 349 -9.52 -14.75 -8.41
CA MET A 349 -9.37 -15.98 -9.19
C MET A 349 -9.57 -15.77 -10.69
N CYS A 350 -10.39 -14.78 -11.11
CA CYS A 350 -10.52 -14.44 -12.54
C CYS A 350 -9.20 -14.01 -13.17
N PHE A 351 -8.27 -13.42 -12.41
CA PHE A 351 -6.93 -13.08 -12.90
C PHE A 351 -5.94 -14.23 -12.73
N MET A 352 -5.96 -14.89 -11.58
CA MET A 352 -4.95 -15.88 -11.21
C MET A 352 -5.16 -17.24 -11.87
N MET A 353 -6.42 -17.62 -12.14
CA MET A 353 -6.80 -18.87 -12.80
C MET A 353 -7.14 -18.70 -14.29
N ASP A 354 -6.80 -17.54 -14.86
CA ASP A 354 -6.90 -17.33 -16.30
C ASP A 354 -5.86 -18.22 -17.02
N PRO A 355 -6.26 -19.06 -18.00
CA PRO A 355 -5.34 -19.95 -18.70
C PRO A 355 -4.18 -19.23 -19.38
N VAL A 356 -4.41 -18.00 -19.85
CA VAL A 356 -3.41 -17.21 -20.60
C VAL A 356 -2.61 -16.32 -19.66
N ALA A 357 -3.30 -15.51 -18.84
CA ALA A 357 -2.66 -14.50 -18.01
C ALA A 357 -2.25 -15.00 -16.61
N GLY A 358 -2.91 -16.05 -16.09
CA GLY A 358 -2.76 -16.51 -14.71
C GLY A 358 -1.34 -16.98 -14.38
N ASN A 359 -0.73 -17.73 -15.29
CA ASN A 359 0.63 -18.28 -15.11
C ASN A 359 1.74 -17.21 -15.02
N ARG A 360 1.47 -15.98 -15.47
CA ARG A 360 2.40 -14.83 -15.40
C ARG A 360 2.02 -13.82 -14.33
N THR A 361 0.87 -13.98 -13.67
CA THR A 361 0.38 -13.04 -12.67
C THR A 361 0.92 -13.43 -11.28
N CYS A 362 1.78 -12.60 -10.70
CA CYS A 362 2.31 -12.85 -9.35
C CYS A 362 1.36 -12.40 -8.25
N PHE A 363 0.63 -11.31 -8.45
CA PHE A 363 -0.38 -10.86 -7.50
C PHE A 363 -1.45 -9.96 -8.13
N VAL A 364 -2.61 -9.91 -7.47
CA VAL A 364 -3.72 -9.00 -7.76
C VAL A 364 -3.86 -8.02 -6.61
N GLN A 365 -3.63 -6.73 -6.87
CA GLN A 365 -3.80 -5.66 -5.89
C GLN A 365 -5.21 -5.08 -6.00
N PHE A 366 -5.94 -5.05 -4.88
CA PHE A 366 -7.24 -4.38 -4.81
C PHE A 366 -7.10 -2.93 -4.34
N ALA A 367 -8.05 -2.09 -4.74
CA ALA A 367 -8.21 -0.74 -4.20
C ALA A 367 -8.61 -0.79 -2.72
N LEU A 368 -7.76 -0.25 -1.84
CA LEU A 368 -8.10 -0.10 -0.42
C LEU A 368 -8.87 1.21 -0.24
N ARG A 369 -10.08 1.15 0.32
CA ARG A 369 -10.92 2.34 0.57
C ARG A 369 -11.15 2.53 2.08
N ASP A 370 -11.15 3.80 2.50
CA ASP A 370 -11.48 4.15 3.89
C ASP A 370 -12.98 4.01 4.18
N SER A 371 -13.34 3.94 5.46
CA SER A 371 -14.73 3.87 5.92
C SER A 371 -15.61 5.06 5.49
N GLY A 372 -15.03 6.16 4.99
CA GLY A 372 -15.74 7.31 4.44
C GLY A 372 -15.95 7.31 2.93
N GLY A 373 -15.50 6.27 2.20
CA GLY A 373 -15.69 6.17 0.75
C GLY A 373 -14.90 7.19 -0.07
N GLY A 374 -13.81 7.73 0.46
CA GLY A 374 -13.03 8.74 -0.25
C GLY A 374 -12.31 8.18 -1.48
N ASP A 375 -12.41 8.89 -2.61
CA ASP A 375 -11.56 8.67 -3.78
C ASP A 375 -10.11 9.00 -3.45
N SER A 376 -9.19 8.17 -3.94
CA SER A 376 -7.76 8.30 -3.69
C SER A 376 -7.06 8.43 -5.02
N VAL A 377 -6.41 9.58 -5.25
CA VAL A 377 -5.61 9.86 -6.45
C VAL A 377 -4.61 8.73 -6.72
N PHE A 378 -3.97 8.22 -5.67
CA PHE A 378 -3.04 7.11 -5.76
C PHE A 378 -3.67 5.82 -6.31
N PHE A 379 -4.83 5.40 -5.79
CA PHE A 379 -5.50 4.18 -6.25
C PHE A 379 -6.23 4.38 -7.59
N ASP A 380 -6.82 5.55 -7.82
CA ASP A 380 -7.69 5.80 -8.97
C ASP A 380 -6.96 6.34 -10.21
N ILE A 381 -5.71 6.79 -10.06
CA ILE A 381 -4.86 7.29 -11.15
C ILE A 381 -3.57 6.47 -11.24
N GLU A 382 -2.69 6.56 -10.24
CA GLU A 382 -1.33 6.00 -10.32
C GLU A 382 -1.33 4.47 -10.50
N MET A 383 -2.13 3.75 -9.71
CA MET A 383 -2.22 2.28 -9.81
C MET A 383 -2.76 1.80 -11.15
N LYS A 384 -3.76 2.47 -11.72
CA LYS A 384 -4.31 2.15 -13.04
C LYS A 384 -3.30 2.39 -14.16
N CYS A 385 -2.47 3.42 -14.03
CA CYS A 385 -1.40 3.70 -14.98
C CYS A 385 -0.27 2.66 -14.92
N LEU A 386 0.12 2.21 -13.72
CA LEU A 386 1.09 1.14 -13.57
C LEU A 386 0.56 -0.20 -14.11
N ASP A 387 -0.75 -0.45 -13.97
CA ASP A 387 -1.41 -1.64 -14.50
C ASP A 387 -1.41 -1.73 -16.03
N GLY A 388 -1.39 -0.59 -16.73
CA GLY A 388 -1.25 -0.56 -18.18
C GLY A 388 0.16 -0.86 -18.71
N ILE A 389 1.16 -0.96 -17.81
CA ILE A 389 2.54 -1.28 -18.15
C ILE A 389 2.82 -2.75 -17.78
N GLN A 390 3.32 -3.01 -16.57
CA GLN A 390 3.63 -4.35 -16.07
C GLN A 390 2.73 -4.77 -14.90
N GLY A 391 2.07 -3.81 -14.24
CA GLY A 391 1.21 -4.07 -13.10
C GLY A 391 1.41 -3.09 -11.93
N PRO A 392 0.42 -2.97 -11.03
CA PRO A 392 0.49 -2.13 -9.83
C PRO A 392 1.59 -2.58 -8.85
N VAL A 393 1.97 -1.68 -7.94
CA VAL A 393 2.86 -2.02 -6.82
C VAL A 393 2.08 -2.57 -5.63
N TYR A 394 2.69 -3.46 -4.87
CA TYR A 394 2.10 -3.98 -3.63
C TYR A 394 2.15 -2.93 -2.51
N VAL A 395 0.98 -2.63 -1.93
CA VAL A 395 0.82 -1.53 -0.94
C VAL A 395 0.80 -1.98 0.52
N GLY A 396 0.72 -3.29 0.79
CA GLY A 396 0.78 -3.85 2.14
C GLY A 396 -0.48 -4.58 2.63
N SER A 397 -1.62 -4.45 1.96
CA SER A 397 -2.89 -5.12 2.30
C SER A 397 -3.79 -5.24 1.07
N GLY A 398 -4.79 -6.12 1.12
CA GLY A 398 -5.78 -6.33 0.07
C GLY A 398 -5.15 -6.85 -1.22
N CYS A 399 -4.19 -7.76 -1.10
CA CYS A 399 -3.43 -8.27 -2.23
C CYS A 399 -3.40 -9.80 -2.23
N CYS A 400 -3.82 -10.42 -3.33
CA CYS A 400 -3.83 -11.87 -3.51
C CYS A 400 -2.59 -12.29 -4.31
N PHE A 401 -1.71 -13.09 -3.70
CA PHE A 401 -0.43 -13.52 -4.26
C PHE A 401 -0.47 -14.95 -4.76
N SER A 402 0.29 -15.23 -5.81
CA SER A 402 0.72 -16.58 -6.16
C SER A 402 1.76 -17.07 -5.15
N ARG A 403 1.50 -18.23 -4.55
CA ARG A 403 2.45 -18.86 -3.62
C ARG A 403 3.78 -19.17 -4.31
N LYS A 404 3.77 -19.61 -5.58
CA LYS A 404 4.99 -19.85 -6.38
C LYS A 404 5.82 -18.57 -6.53
N ALA A 405 5.18 -17.44 -6.82
CA ALA A 405 5.87 -16.17 -6.94
C ALA A 405 6.51 -15.73 -5.60
N LEU A 406 5.83 -15.96 -4.47
CA LEU A 406 6.37 -15.70 -3.13
C LEU A 406 7.57 -16.59 -2.80
N TYR A 407 7.59 -17.85 -3.24
CA TYR A 407 8.75 -18.75 -3.11
C TYR A 407 9.93 -18.37 -4.01
N GLY A 408 9.74 -17.42 -4.92
CA GLY A 408 10.78 -16.91 -5.80
C GLY A 408 11.03 -17.78 -7.02
N PHE A 409 10.05 -18.62 -7.40
CA PHE A 409 10.06 -19.29 -8.70
C PHE A 409 9.97 -18.26 -9.84
N GLU A 410 10.51 -18.62 -11.00
CA GLU A 410 10.38 -17.82 -12.22
C GLU A 410 9.00 -18.03 -12.85
N PRO A 411 8.44 -17.04 -13.57
CA PRO A 411 7.20 -17.23 -14.30
C PRO A 411 7.37 -18.31 -15.36
N ALA A 412 6.29 -19.01 -15.71
CA ALA A 412 6.31 -19.95 -16.83
C ALA A 412 6.73 -19.19 -18.10
N ALA A 413 7.75 -19.71 -18.81
CA ALA A 413 8.23 -19.10 -20.05
C ALA A 413 7.09 -19.10 -21.08
N ALA A 414 6.83 -17.95 -21.70
CA ALA A 414 5.96 -17.92 -22.87
C ALA A 414 6.67 -18.63 -24.03
N ALA A 415 5.93 -19.45 -24.78
CA ALA A 415 6.43 -20.03 -26.02
C ALA A 415 6.82 -18.94 -27.06
N ASP A 416 6.35 -17.70 -26.89
CA ASP A 416 6.54 -16.58 -27.83
C ASP A 416 7.84 -15.76 -27.65
N ASP A 417 8.65 -15.97 -26.60
CA ASP A 417 9.93 -15.25 -26.49
C ASP A 417 11.01 -15.79 -27.47
N GLY A 418 10.63 -16.67 -28.39
CA GLY A 418 11.45 -17.23 -29.47
C GLY A 418 11.58 -16.34 -30.71
N ASP A 419 10.60 -15.49 -31.01
CA ASP A 419 10.47 -14.91 -32.36
C ASP A 419 10.95 -13.45 -32.47
N ASP A 420 11.13 -12.74 -31.36
CA ASP A 420 11.68 -11.36 -31.35
C ASP A 420 13.22 -11.31 -31.38
N MET A 421 13.91 -12.45 -31.52
CA MET A 421 15.38 -12.52 -31.60
C MET A 421 15.92 -12.62 -33.04
N ASP A 422 15.09 -12.60 -34.09
CA ASP A 422 15.59 -12.61 -35.46
C ASP A 422 15.86 -11.21 -36.04
N THR A 423 15.16 -10.18 -35.57
CA THR A 423 15.41 -8.79 -36.03
C THR A 423 16.64 -8.12 -35.39
N ALA A 424 17.06 -8.59 -34.22
CA ALA A 424 18.29 -8.14 -33.54
C ALA A 424 19.56 -8.92 -33.97
N ALA A 425 19.39 -10.04 -34.68
CA ALA A 425 20.47 -10.82 -35.26
C ALA A 425 21.01 -10.19 -36.56
N ASP A 426 20.17 -9.45 -37.29
CA ASP A 426 20.54 -8.85 -38.58
C ASP A 426 21.49 -7.64 -38.43
N TRP A 427 21.34 -6.84 -37.37
CA TRP A 427 22.28 -5.76 -37.03
C TRP A 427 23.66 -6.24 -36.59
N ARG A 428 23.79 -7.49 -36.12
CA ARG A 428 25.08 -8.06 -35.68
C ARG A 428 25.84 -8.78 -36.80
N ARG A 429 25.21 -9.02 -37.95
CA ARG A 429 25.86 -9.62 -39.12
C ARG A 429 26.77 -8.66 -39.88
N MET A 430 26.72 -7.36 -39.55
CA MET A 430 27.54 -6.30 -40.15
C MET A 430 28.90 -6.07 -39.43
N CYS A 431 29.16 -6.70 -38.28
CA CYS A 431 30.40 -6.51 -37.53
C CYS A 431 31.11 -7.84 -37.25
N CYS A 432 32.25 -8.03 -37.91
CA CYS A 432 33.09 -9.23 -37.93
C CYS A 432 33.72 -9.60 -36.57
N PHE A 433 32.97 -10.25 -35.67
CA PHE A 433 33.54 -11.01 -34.55
C PHE A 433 32.85 -12.36 -34.38
N GLY A 434 33.48 -13.40 -34.94
CA GLY A 434 33.07 -14.78 -34.77
C GLY A 434 33.45 -15.35 -33.41
N ARG A 435 32.45 -15.91 -32.70
CA ARG A 435 32.51 -17.13 -31.85
C ARG A 435 31.14 -17.34 -31.19
N GLY A 436 30.15 -17.72 -31.99
CA GLY A 436 28.82 -18.11 -31.52
C GLY A 436 28.73 -19.62 -31.37
N LYS A 437 28.81 -20.13 -30.13
CA LYS A 437 28.20 -21.41 -29.69
C LYS A 437 28.23 -21.70 -28.18
N ARG A 438 28.62 -20.75 -27.32
CA ARG A 438 28.67 -20.96 -25.84
C ARG A 438 27.65 -20.18 -25.00
N MET A 439 26.73 -19.43 -25.61
CA MET A 439 25.81 -18.55 -24.86
C MET A 439 24.41 -19.15 -24.60
N ASN A 440 24.01 -20.20 -25.32
CA ASN A 440 22.68 -20.80 -25.12
C ASN A 440 22.63 -21.77 -23.92
N ALA A 441 23.75 -22.37 -23.52
CA ALA A 441 23.82 -23.21 -22.32
C ALA A 441 23.80 -22.40 -21.01
N MET A 442 24.13 -21.10 -21.04
CA MET A 442 24.15 -20.24 -19.84
C MET A 442 22.76 -19.69 -19.49
N ARG A 443 21.79 -19.69 -20.42
CA ARG A 443 20.45 -19.10 -20.20
C ARG A 443 19.50 -20.01 -19.41
N ARG A 444 19.75 -21.33 -19.35
CA ARG A 444 18.94 -22.29 -18.57
C ARG A 444 19.42 -22.52 -17.14
N SER A 445 20.49 -21.86 -16.71
CA SER A 445 21.12 -22.03 -15.38
C SER A 445 20.65 -21.02 -14.30
N MET A 446 19.56 -20.28 -14.50
CA MET A 446 19.14 -19.22 -13.57
C MET A 446 17.82 -19.50 -12.81
N SER A 447 17.36 -20.75 -12.73
CA SER A 447 16.55 -21.15 -11.59
C SER A 447 17.47 -21.25 -10.36
N ALA A 448 17.05 -20.71 -9.21
CA ALA A 448 17.82 -20.85 -7.95
C ALA A 448 17.93 -22.31 -7.45
N VAL A 449 17.37 -23.26 -8.21
CA VAL A 449 17.29 -24.68 -7.95
C VAL A 449 17.58 -25.37 -9.29
N PRO A 450 18.76 -26.01 -9.48
CA PRO A 450 19.09 -26.69 -10.73
C PRO A 450 18.09 -27.81 -10.98
N LEU A 451 17.24 -27.71 -12.01
CA LEU A 451 16.43 -28.85 -12.46
C LEU A 451 17.40 -29.92 -13.01
N LEU A 452 17.21 -31.17 -12.60
CA LEU A 452 17.89 -32.30 -13.21
C LEU A 452 17.32 -32.50 -14.62
N ASP A 453 18.12 -32.25 -15.66
CA ASP A 453 17.84 -32.75 -17.00
C ASP A 453 17.96 -34.29 -16.98
N SER A 454 16.97 -34.94 -17.58
CA SER A 454 17.00 -36.35 -17.95
C SER A 454 17.46 -36.44 -19.40
N GLU A 455 18.68 -36.91 -19.65
CA GLU A 455 19.06 -37.47 -20.96
C GLU A 455 19.90 -38.73 -20.74
N ASP A 456 19.26 -39.84 -21.10
CA ASP A 456 19.70 -41.03 -21.84
C ASP A 456 21.04 -41.74 -21.57
N ASP A 457 20.87 -43.06 -21.58
CA ASP A 457 21.80 -44.14 -21.28
C ASP A 457 23.10 -44.17 -22.10
N SER A 458 24.20 -44.53 -21.45
CA SER A 458 25.13 -45.54 -21.98
C SER A 458 25.94 -46.14 -20.82
N ASP A 459 25.85 -47.46 -20.71
CA ASP A 459 26.53 -48.27 -19.71
C ASP A 459 28.06 -48.19 -19.85
N GLU A 460 28.74 -47.94 -18.71
CA GLU A 460 29.98 -48.60 -18.25
C GLU A 460 30.72 -47.71 -17.21
N GLN A 461 30.26 -47.71 -15.95
CA GLN A 461 31.03 -47.54 -14.68
C GLN A 461 30.10 -47.23 -13.48
N GLU A 462 29.47 -48.25 -12.92
CA GLU A 462 28.32 -48.10 -12.00
C GLU A 462 28.64 -47.57 -10.58
N GLU A 463 29.87 -47.63 -10.07
CA GLU A 463 30.17 -47.18 -8.70
C GLU A 463 30.64 -45.71 -8.60
N GLU A 464 31.43 -45.23 -9.55
CA GLU A 464 31.94 -43.84 -9.54
C GLU A 464 30.84 -42.84 -9.93
N GLU A 465 29.97 -43.22 -10.87
CA GLU A 465 28.77 -42.46 -11.23
C GLU A 465 27.73 -42.42 -10.09
N ALA A 466 27.52 -43.52 -9.37
CA ALA A 466 26.61 -43.56 -8.23
C ALA A 466 27.10 -42.64 -7.09
N ALA A 467 28.42 -42.59 -6.84
CA ALA A 467 29.02 -41.66 -5.90
C ALA A 467 28.87 -40.20 -6.37
N GLY A 468 29.05 -39.93 -7.66
CA GLY A 468 28.81 -38.63 -8.30
C GLY A 468 27.35 -38.17 -8.19
N ARG A 469 26.39 -39.05 -8.47
CA ARG A 469 24.94 -38.82 -8.34
C ARG A 469 24.55 -38.52 -6.90
N ARG A 470 25.08 -39.27 -5.92
CA ARG A 470 24.90 -38.99 -4.48
C ARG A 470 25.47 -37.63 -4.07
N ARG A 471 26.65 -37.23 -4.58
CA ARG A 471 27.22 -35.90 -4.32
C ARG A 471 26.35 -34.78 -4.90
N ARG A 472 25.84 -34.94 -6.13
CA ARG A 472 24.93 -33.96 -6.76
C ARG A 472 23.61 -33.84 -6.00
N LEU A 473 22.99 -34.94 -5.60
CA LEU A 473 21.75 -34.94 -4.80
C LEU A 473 21.96 -34.29 -3.43
N ARG A 474 23.10 -34.54 -2.77
CA ARG A 474 23.46 -33.86 -1.51
C ARG A 474 23.66 -32.36 -1.70
N ALA A 475 24.34 -31.94 -2.77
CA ALA A 475 24.54 -30.53 -3.09
C ALA A 475 23.21 -29.84 -3.42
N TYR A 476 22.33 -30.51 -4.17
CA TYR A 476 20.99 -30.05 -4.49
C TYR A 476 20.13 -29.88 -3.24
N ARG A 477 20.09 -30.89 -2.36
CA ARG A 477 19.41 -30.82 -1.07
C ARG A 477 19.95 -29.70 -0.20
N ALA A 478 21.26 -29.54 -0.11
CA ALA A 478 21.87 -28.45 0.64
C ALA A 478 21.53 -27.06 0.04
N ALA A 479 21.35 -26.96 -1.27
CA ALA A 479 20.89 -25.73 -1.92
C ALA A 479 19.41 -25.44 -1.57
N LEU A 480 18.54 -26.45 -1.59
CA LEU A 480 17.15 -26.33 -1.14
C LEU A 480 17.05 -25.94 0.33
N GLU A 481 17.86 -26.55 1.20
CA GLU A 481 17.88 -26.23 2.63
C GLU A 481 18.36 -24.79 2.90
N ARG A 482 19.30 -24.29 2.10
CA ARG A 482 19.72 -22.86 2.14
C ARG A 482 18.65 -21.92 1.59
N HIS A 483 17.83 -22.38 0.64
CA HIS A 483 16.78 -21.57 0.01
C HIS A 483 15.53 -21.51 0.89
N PHE A 484 14.93 -22.67 1.17
CA PHE A 484 13.66 -22.83 1.87
C PHE A 484 13.78 -23.04 3.37
N GLY A 485 14.87 -23.65 3.86
CA GLY A 485 15.06 -24.04 5.25
C GLY A 485 15.19 -25.55 5.45
N GLN A 486 15.41 -25.99 6.69
CA GLN A 486 15.76 -27.37 7.01
C GLN A 486 14.57 -28.35 7.02
N SER A 487 13.34 -27.84 6.96
CA SER A 487 12.12 -28.65 6.99
C SER A 487 11.91 -29.40 5.67
N PRO A 488 12.00 -30.75 5.65
CA PRO A 488 11.77 -31.53 4.44
C PRO A 488 10.29 -31.55 4.04
N ALA A 489 9.38 -31.49 5.00
CA ALA A 489 7.94 -31.46 4.73
C ALA A 489 7.53 -30.14 4.05
N PHE A 490 8.07 -29.02 4.50
CA PHE A 490 7.85 -27.72 3.86
C PHE A 490 8.45 -27.68 2.45
N ILE A 491 9.67 -28.21 2.26
CA ILE A 491 10.27 -28.32 0.93
C ILE A 491 9.37 -29.16 0.01
N ALA A 492 8.93 -30.33 0.46
CA ALA A 492 8.05 -31.20 -0.33
C ALA A 492 6.74 -30.48 -0.71
N SER A 493 6.10 -29.79 0.23
CA SER A 493 4.84 -29.08 -0.05
C SER A 493 5.02 -27.87 -0.99
N ALA A 494 6.19 -27.26 -1.02
CA ALA A 494 6.50 -26.16 -1.94
C ALA A 494 6.63 -26.61 -3.42
N PHE A 495 7.01 -27.87 -3.66
CA PHE A 495 7.14 -28.47 -5.00
C PHE A 495 5.94 -29.32 -5.43
N GLU A 496 5.02 -29.62 -4.51
CA GLU A 496 3.79 -30.33 -4.83
C GLU A 496 2.97 -29.53 -5.85
N GLU A 497 2.41 -30.21 -6.86
CA GLU A 497 1.61 -29.57 -7.90
C GLU A 497 0.36 -28.94 -7.25
N GLN A 498 0.43 -27.62 -7.07
CA GLN A 498 -0.56 -26.84 -6.31
C GLN A 498 -1.96 -27.03 -6.90
N GLY A 499 -2.86 -27.61 -6.08
CA GLY A 499 -4.26 -27.85 -6.45
C GLY A 499 -4.69 -29.32 -6.53
N ARG A 500 -3.80 -30.29 -6.23
CA ARG A 500 -4.12 -31.73 -6.36
C ARG A 500 -4.23 -32.53 -5.07
N ARG A 501 -4.55 -31.91 -3.92
CA ARG A 501 -5.21 -32.69 -2.86
C ARG A 501 -6.67 -32.86 -3.28
N ARG A 502 -7.00 -34.06 -3.78
CA ARG A 502 -8.36 -34.55 -4.04
C ARG A 502 -9.31 -34.07 -2.93
N GLY A 503 -10.12 -33.04 -3.21
CA GLY A 503 -11.41 -32.90 -2.57
C GLY A 503 -12.28 -34.02 -3.11
N GLY A 504 -12.32 -35.17 -2.45
CA GLY A 504 -13.13 -36.29 -2.91
C GLY A 504 -12.83 -37.66 -2.32
N ASP A 505 -11.64 -37.93 -1.76
CA ASP A 505 -11.49 -39.18 -1.00
C ASP A 505 -12.08 -38.94 0.39
N GLY A 506 -13.29 -39.49 0.58
CA GLY A 506 -13.80 -39.87 1.87
C GLY A 506 -12.75 -40.73 2.55
N GLY A 507 -11.89 -40.08 3.32
CA GLY A 507 -10.99 -40.74 4.24
C GLY A 507 -11.86 -41.54 5.19
N SER A 508 -11.70 -42.86 5.12
CA SER A 508 -12.20 -43.78 6.14
C SER A 508 -12.01 -43.16 7.54
N PRO A 509 -12.99 -43.28 8.46
CA PRO A 509 -12.98 -42.63 9.77
C PRO A 509 -11.81 -43.03 10.70
N ASP A 510 -10.87 -43.85 10.24
CA ASP A 510 -9.68 -44.34 10.95
C ASP A 510 -8.34 -43.69 10.54
N ALA A 511 -8.34 -42.53 9.85
CA ALA A 511 -7.12 -41.75 9.61
C ALA A 511 -6.63 -41.05 10.91
N THR A 512 -6.06 -41.87 11.79
CA THR A 512 -5.26 -41.68 13.01
C THR A 512 -4.87 -40.25 13.43
N VAL A 513 -4.82 -40.00 14.74
CA VAL A 513 -4.33 -38.76 15.40
C VAL A 513 -2.82 -38.51 15.17
N ALA A 514 -2.07 -39.53 14.73
CA ALA A 514 -0.61 -39.50 14.59
C ALA A 514 -0.08 -38.61 13.44
N PRO A 515 -0.62 -38.61 12.21
CA PRO A 515 -0.21 -37.74 11.10
C PRO A 515 -0.54 -36.26 11.39
N ALA A 516 -1.68 -35.99 12.04
CA ALA A 516 -2.06 -34.63 12.46
C ALA A 516 -1.08 -34.07 13.50
N ARG A 517 -0.69 -34.89 14.49
CA ARG A 517 0.31 -34.50 15.50
C ARG A 517 1.69 -34.28 14.90
N SER A 518 2.12 -35.10 13.93
CA SER A 518 3.38 -34.88 13.22
C SER A 518 3.36 -33.62 12.36
N LEU A 519 2.24 -33.33 11.68
CA LEU A 519 2.08 -32.10 10.90
C LEU A 519 2.10 -30.85 11.80
N LEU A 520 1.46 -30.90 12.97
CA LEU A 520 1.49 -29.80 13.93
C LEU A 520 2.88 -29.57 14.51
N LYS A 521 3.62 -30.65 14.85
CA LYS A 521 5.00 -30.56 15.31
C LYS A 521 5.90 -29.89 14.26
N GLU A 522 5.71 -30.25 13.00
CA GLU A 522 6.44 -29.63 11.88
C GLU A 522 6.03 -28.17 11.66
N ALA A 523 4.74 -27.86 11.78
CA ALA A 523 4.23 -26.49 11.72
C ALA A 523 4.84 -25.60 12.81
N ILE A 524 5.02 -26.11 14.03
CA ILE A 524 5.72 -25.43 15.13
C ILE A 524 7.21 -25.23 14.79
N HIS A 525 7.87 -26.23 14.19
CA HIS A 525 9.28 -26.12 13.81
C HIS A 525 9.53 -24.99 12.79
N VAL A 526 8.67 -24.85 11.77
CA VAL A 526 8.84 -23.84 10.71
C VAL A 526 8.57 -22.40 11.15
N VAL A 527 8.01 -22.17 12.34
CA VAL A 527 7.81 -20.83 12.94
C VAL A 527 8.80 -20.50 14.06
N SER A 528 9.81 -21.35 14.25
CA SER A 528 10.89 -21.07 15.18
C SER A 528 11.67 -19.80 14.80
N CYS A 529 12.19 -19.11 15.81
CA CYS A 529 12.91 -17.84 15.61
C CYS A 529 14.21 -18.01 14.81
N ALA A 530 14.83 -19.19 14.88
CA ALA A 530 16.09 -19.50 14.20
C ALA A 530 15.92 -19.94 12.73
N PHE A 531 14.69 -20.18 12.26
CA PHE A 531 14.45 -20.72 10.91
C PHE A 531 14.96 -19.79 9.79
N GLU A 532 15.02 -18.48 10.04
CA GLU A 532 15.34 -17.46 9.03
C GLU A 532 16.83 -17.04 8.98
N GLU A 533 17.65 -17.41 9.98
CA GLU A 533 19.01 -16.88 10.10
C GLU A 533 19.93 -17.27 8.92
N ARG A 534 19.90 -18.56 8.54
CA ARG A 534 20.77 -19.15 7.52
C ARG A 534 20.06 -19.42 6.19
N THR A 535 18.87 -18.86 6.01
CA THR A 535 18.07 -19.03 4.81
C THR A 535 17.95 -17.72 4.03
N ARG A 536 17.34 -17.82 2.84
CA ARG A 536 17.08 -16.66 1.95
C ARG A 536 15.75 -15.96 2.24
N TRP A 537 15.01 -16.38 3.28
CA TRP A 537 13.78 -15.77 3.73
C TRP A 537 13.96 -14.27 4.04
N GLY A 538 13.03 -13.46 3.54
CA GLY A 538 12.99 -12.00 3.65
C GLY A 538 14.12 -11.22 2.99
N LYS A 539 15.17 -11.91 2.52
CA LYS A 539 16.31 -11.37 1.76
C LYS A 539 16.12 -11.55 0.26
N GLU A 540 15.52 -12.66 -0.17
CA GLU A 540 15.18 -12.95 -1.57
C GLU A 540 13.82 -13.62 -1.75
N ILE A 541 13.30 -14.32 -0.73
CA ILE A 541 12.08 -15.12 -0.77
C ILE A 541 11.07 -14.59 0.24
N GLY A 542 9.78 -14.71 -0.07
CA GLY A 542 8.68 -14.26 0.77
C GLY A 542 8.53 -12.75 0.75
N TRP A 543 7.96 -12.21 1.83
CA TRP A 543 7.90 -10.78 2.09
C TRP A 543 9.28 -10.26 2.47
N MET A 544 9.72 -9.26 1.74
CA MET A 544 11.03 -8.64 1.91
C MET A 544 11.06 -7.81 3.18
N TYR A 545 12.15 -7.87 3.95
CA TYR A 545 12.31 -7.06 5.15
C TYR A 545 12.34 -5.55 4.87
N GLY A 546 12.59 -5.15 3.61
CA GLY A 546 12.48 -3.77 3.13
C GLY A 546 11.03 -3.29 2.87
N GLY A 547 10.01 -4.08 3.18
CA GLY A 547 8.59 -3.69 3.11
C GLY A 547 7.86 -4.14 1.84
N GLY A 548 6.60 -3.70 1.74
CA GLY A 548 5.68 -4.14 0.66
C GLY A 548 6.17 -3.77 -0.74
N VAL A 549 6.58 -2.51 -0.95
CA VAL A 549 7.06 -2.05 -2.27
C VAL A 549 8.30 -2.84 -2.73
N ALA A 550 9.22 -3.17 -1.81
CA ALA A 550 10.39 -3.99 -2.11
C ALA A 550 10.01 -5.41 -2.55
N THR A 551 8.96 -5.98 -1.95
CA THR A 551 8.43 -7.31 -2.30
C THR A 551 7.88 -7.31 -3.72
N GLY A 552 7.01 -6.35 -4.06
CA GLY A 552 6.47 -6.22 -5.42
C GLY A 552 7.57 -5.97 -6.46
N PHE A 553 8.48 -5.04 -6.17
CA PHE A 553 9.64 -4.75 -7.05
C PHE A 553 10.45 -6.00 -7.35
N ARG A 554 10.75 -6.82 -6.33
CA ARG A 554 11.55 -8.02 -6.50
C ARG A 554 10.86 -9.06 -7.38
N MET A 555 9.55 -9.21 -7.28
CA MET A 555 8.76 -10.09 -8.15
C MET A 555 8.76 -9.58 -9.60
N HIS A 556 8.51 -8.29 -9.82
CA HIS A 556 8.52 -7.70 -11.16
C HIS A 556 9.92 -7.75 -11.81
N ALA A 557 10.98 -7.55 -11.02
CA ALA A 557 12.36 -7.66 -11.48
C ALA A 557 12.73 -9.10 -11.92
N ARG A 558 11.98 -10.13 -11.50
CA ARG A 558 12.14 -11.51 -11.98
C ARG A 558 11.42 -11.78 -13.30
N GLY A 559 10.51 -10.90 -13.73
CA GLY A 559 9.72 -11.03 -14.95
C GLY A 559 8.23 -11.32 -14.72
N TRP A 560 7.77 -11.37 -13.46
CA TRP A 560 6.34 -11.51 -13.16
C TRP A 560 5.58 -10.22 -13.50
N SER A 561 4.30 -10.36 -13.85
CA SER A 561 3.33 -9.25 -13.97
C SER A 561 2.35 -9.25 -12.81
N SER A 562 1.79 -8.10 -12.47
CA SER A 562 0.69 -8.00 -11.50
C SER A 562 -0.55 -7.38 -12.15
N ALA A 563 -1.70 -7.53 -11.51
CA ALA A 563 -2.97 -6.99 -11.97
C ALA A 563 -3.59 -6.06 -10.92
N TYR A 564 -4.25 -5.00 -11.37
CA TYR A 564 -5.03 -4.11 -10.53
C TYR A 564 -6.53 -4.40 -10.66
N CYS A 565 -7.21 -4.68 -9.55
CA CYS A 565 -8.65 -4.91 -9.52
C CYS A 565 -9.36 -3.80 -8.73
N SER A 566 -10.27 -3.09 -9.40
CA SER A 566 -11.11 -2.05 -8.81
C SER A 566 -12.57 -2.31 -9.15
N PRO A 567 -13.24 -3.24 -8.44
CA PRO A 567 -14.64 -3.55 -8.64
C PRO A 567 -15.54 -2.36 -8.31
N ALA A 568 -16.75 -2.32 -8.90
CA ALA A 568 -17.72 -1.24 -8.68
C ALA A 568 -18.04 -1.03 -7.20
N ARG A 569 -18.16 -2.11 -6.43
CA ARG A 569 -18.19 -2.09 -4.97
C ARG A 569 -16.77 -2.34 -4.46
N PRO A 570 -16.18 -1.44 -3.65
CA PRO A 570 -14.83 -1.65 -3.13
C PRO A 570 -14.69 -3.01 -2.45
N ALA A 571 -13.67 -3.79 -2.84
CA ALA A 571 -13.46 -5.13 -2.30
C ALA A 571 -13.19 -5.11 -0.79
N PHE A 572 -12.30 -4.20 -0.36
CA PHE A 572 -11.91 -4.06 1.03
C PHE A 572 -12.17 -2.65 1.53
N ARG A 573 -12.63 -2.56 2.78
CA ARG A 573 -12.94 -1.29 3.46
C ARG A 573 -12.34 -1.29 4.85
N ARG A 574 -11.74 -0.16 5.22
CA ARG A 574 -11.20 0.03 6.56
C ARG A 574 -12.31 0.04 7.62
N TYR A 575 -12.07 -0.59 8.77
CA TYR A 575 -13.00 -0.67 9.90
C TYR A 575 -13.30 0.72 10.48
N ALA A 576 -12.26 1.48 10.82
CA ALA A 576 -12.37 2.83 11.38
C ALA A 576 -11.70 3.87 10.48
N ARG A 577 -12.10 5.13 10.63
CA ARG A 577 -11.44 6.26 9.98
C ARG A 577 -10.13 6.56 10.71
N ALA A 578 -9.03 6.63 9.97
CA ALA A 578 -7.73 6.99 10.54
C ALA A 578 -7.77 8.41 11.13
N SER A 579 -7.20 8.59 12.32
CA SER A 579 -7.01 9.92 12.88
C SER A 579 -5.95 10.69 12.08
N PRO A 580 -5.90 12.03 12.13
CA PRO A 580 -4.84 12.80 11.48
C PRO A 580 -3.42 12.38 11.93
N ALA A 581 -3.28 11.99 13.20
CA ALA A 581 -2.02 11.48 13.74
C ALA A 581 -1.63 10.15 13.07
N ASP A 582 -2.58 9.22 12.90
CA ASP A 582 -2.33 7.94 12.23
C ASP A 582 -1.95 8.11 10.77
N VAL A 583 -2.55 9.09 10.08
CA VAL A 583 -2.22 9.42 8.69
C VAL A 583 -0.77 9.91 8.58
N LEU A 584 -0.35 10.83 9.47
CA LEU A 584 1.02 11.35 9.49
C LEU A 584 2.02 10.26 9.89
N ALA A 585 1.67 9.42 10.86
CA ALA A 585 2.48 8.30 11.29
C ALA A 585 2.68 7.27 10.18
N GLY A 586 1.61 6.94 9.46
CA GLY A 586 1.68 6.10 8.28
C GLY A 586 2.52 6.73 7.18
N ALA A 587 2.40 8.04 6.95
CA ALA A 587 3.20 8.75 5.94
C ALA A 587 4.70 8.73 6.30
N SER A 588 5.05 8.93 7.56
CA SER A 588 6.41 8.84 8.07
C SER A 588 7.01 7.45 7.85
N ARG A 589 6.31 6.38 8.28
CA ARG A 589 6.76 5.00 8.07
C ARG A 589 6.98 4.68 6.59
N ARG A 590 6.09 5.15 5.71
CA ARG A 590 6.25 4.98 4.25
C ARG A 590 7.46 5.73 3.69
N ALA A 591 7.73 6.95 4.18
CA ALA A 591 8.87 7.74 3.73
C ALA A 591 10.21 7.12 4.17
N VAL A 592 10.29 6.65 5.41
CA VAL A 592 11.47 5.92 5.92
C VAL A 592 11.71 4.64 5.12
N ALA A 593 10.65 3.85 4.87
CA ALA A 593 10.75 2.64 4.06
C ALA A 593 11.19 2.96 2.62
N ALA A 594 10.68 4.01 2.00
CA ALA A 594 11.07 4.43 0.65
C ALA A 594 12.55 4.85 0.59
N MET A 595 13.05 5.60 1.57
CA MET A 595 14.47 5.94 1.69
C MET A 595 15.34 4.69 1.89
N GLY A 596 14.90 3.75 2.73
CA GLY A 596 15.58 2.46 2.91
C GLY A 596 15.68 1.64 1.62
N ILE A 597 14.62 1.61 0.80
CA ILE A 597 14.63 0.96 -0.51
C ILE A 597 15.59 1.67 -1.47
N LEU A 598 15.54 3.00 -1.53
CA LEU A 598 16.36 3.79 -2.45
C LEU A 598 17.86 3.62 -2.18
N LEU A 599 18.24 3.62 -0.89
CA LEU A 599 19.62 3.49 -0.42
C LEU A 599 20.09 2.01 -0.39
N SER A 600 19.18 1.05 -0.47
CA SER A 600 19.52 -0.37 -0.48
C SER A 600 20.17 -0.79 -1.79
N ARG A 601 21.40 -1.31 -1.73
CA ARG A 601 22.12 -1.85 -2.90
C ARG A 601 21.37 -3.00 -3.60
N ARG A 602 20.57 -3.78 -2.86
CA ARG A 602 19.89 -4.99 -3.37
C ARG A 602 18.47 -4.74 -3.88
N HIS A 603 17.81 -3.71 -3.34
CA HIS A 603 16.40 -3.42 -3.62
C HIS A 603 16.15 -2.09 -4.32
N SER A 604 17.20 -1.32 -4.61
CA SER A 604 17.05 -0.03 -5.29
C SER A 604 16.65 -0.22 -6.76
N PRO A 605 15.51 0.38 -7.19
CA PRO A 605 15.08 0.37 -8.58
C PRO A 605 16.07 1.01 -9.55
N VAL A 606 16.96 1.88 -9.03
CA VAL A 606 18.01 2.56 -9.80
C VAL A 606 19.04 1.58 -10.33
N TRP A 607 19.20 0.39 -9.74
CA TRP A 607 20.15 -0.63 -10.18
C TRP A 607 19.45 -1.91 -10.69
N ALA A 608 18.16 -1.82 -11.01
CA ALA A 608 17.37 -2.95 -11.48
C ALA A 608 17.91 -3.55 -12.80
N GLY A 609 17.83 -4.87 -12.93
CA GLY A 609 18.25 -5.61 -14.12
C GLY A 609 17.35 -5.39 -15.34
N ARG A 610 17.77 -5.89 -16.50
CA ARG A 610 17.13 -5.66 -17.81
C ARG A 610 15.72 -6.27 -17.98
N ARG A 611 15.29 -7.17 -17.09
CA ARG A 611 13.97 -7.81 -17.15
C ARG A 611 12.81 -6.87 -16.73
N LEU A 612 13.12 -5.74 -16.09
CA LEU A 612 12.12 -4.73 -15.71
C LEU A 612 12.05 -3.66 -16.81
N GLY A 613 10.87 -3.48 -17.41
CA GLY A 613 10.66 -2.46 -18.45
C GLY A 613 10.99 -1.05 -17.96
N LEU A 614 11.44 -0.16 -18.86
CA LEU A 614 11.90 1.19 -18.51
C LEU A 614 10.82 2.00 -17.80
N LEU A 615 9.59 2.01 -18.30
CA LEU A 615 8.48 2.76 -17.69
C LEU A 615 8.11 2.21 -16.31
N GLN A 616 8.11 0.88 -16.12
CA GLN A 616 7.87 0.28 -14.80
C GLN A 616 9.00 0.63 -13.83
N ARG A 617 10.24 0.63 -14.29
CA ARG A 617 11.41 1.04 -13.49
C ARG A 617 11.28 2.50 -13.06
N LEU A 618 10.89 3.40 -13.97
CA LEU A 618 10.64 4.80 -13.62
C LEU A 618 9.51 4.94 -12.60
N GLY A 619 8.44 4.15 -12.70
CA GLY A 619 7.38 4.10 -11.68
C GLY A 619 7.90 3.72 -10.30
N TYR A 620 8.74 2.68 -10.21
CA TYR A 620 9.38 2.32 -8.94
C TYR A 620 10.39 3.37 -8.45
N VAL A 621 11.15 4.01 -9.35
CA VAL A 621 12.06 5.10 -9.00
C VAL A 621 11.26 6.27 -8.43
N ALA A 622 10.19 6.71 -9.09
CA ALA A 622 9.30 7.77 -8.59
C ALA A 622 8.81 7.45 -7.17
N ARG A 623 8.37 6.21 -6.94
CA ARG A 623 7.84 5.76 -5.65
C ARG A 623 8.92 5.62 -4.57
N ALA A 624 10.17 5.36 -4.91
CA ALA A 624 11.28 5.26 -3.97
C ALA A 624 11.91 6.64 -3.68
N SER A 625 11.97 7.52 -4.67
CA SER A 625 12.63 8.84 -4.57
C SER A 625 11.71 9.97 -4.16
N TYR A 626 10.39 9.76 -4.04
CA TYR A 626 9.45 10.82 -3.64
C TYR A 626 9.84 11.56 -2.34
N PRO A 627 10.44 10.94 -1.29
CA PRO A 627 10.78 11.68 -0.08
C PRO A 627 11.85 12.73 -0.37
N LEU A 628 12.77 12.49 -1.32
CA LEU A 628 13.82 13.45 -1.68
C LEU A 628 13.27 14.77 -2.22
N ALA A 629 12.09 14.74 -2.85
CA ALA A 629 11.42 15.96 -3.33
C ALA A 629 10.98 16.90 -2.17
N SER A 630 10.95 16.41 -0.91
CA SER A 630 10.64 17.24 0.24
C SER A 630 11.68 18.32 0.53
N LEU A 631 12.95 18.07 0.22
CA LEU A 631 14.05 19.04 0.40
C LEU A 631 13.84 20.30 -0.46
N PRO A 632 13.80 20.20 -1.81
CA PRO A 632 13.59 21.37 -2.66
C PRO A 632 12.21 21.98 -2.43
N LEU A 633 11.18 21.18 -2.11
CA LEU A 633 9.85 21.73 -1.81
C LEU A 633 9.86 22.62 -0.55
N THR A 634 10.48 22.17 0.54
CA THR A 634 10.51 22.93 1.79
C THR A 634 11.29 24.24 1.60
N VAL A 635 12.41 24.19 0.89
CA VAL A 635 13.19 25.38 0.53
C VAL A 635 12.35 26.31 -0.36
N TYR A 636 11.69 25.78 -1.39
CA TYR A 636 10.87 26.57 -2.30
C TYR A 636 9.68 27.24 -1.61
N CYS A 637 9.06 26.59 -0.62
CA CYS A 637 8.01 27.17 0.20
C CYS A 637 8.50 28.29 1.15
N ALA A 638 9.79 28.33 1.48
CA ALA A 638 10.39 29.39 2.29
C ALA A 638 10.85 30.59 1.46
N LEU A 639 11.11 30.42 0.15
CA LEU A 639 11.57 31.50 -0.72
C LEU A 639 10.65 32.73 -0.76
N PRO A 640 9.30 32.61 -0.86
CA PRO A 640 8.43 33.79 -0.86
C PRO A 640 8.55 34.60 0.43
N ALA A 641 8.66 33.94 1.58
CA ALA A 641 8.87 34.60 2.87
C ALA A 641 10.18 35.40 2.89
N VAL A 642 11.28 34.79 2.42
CA VAL A 642 12.58 35.48 2.34
C VAL A 642 12.52 36.67 1.38
N CYS A 643 11.89 36.51 0.21
CA CYS A 643 11.72 37.59 -0.76
C CYS A 643 10.85 38.76 -0.26
N LEU A 644 9.84 38.47 0.58
CA LEU A 644 9.00 39.50 1.19
C LEU A 644 9.74 40.24 2.32
N LEU A 645 10.54 39.54 3.12
CA LEU A 645 11.27 40.13 4.25
C LEU A 645 12.53 40.89 3.81
N THR A 646 13.22 40.43 2.77
CA THR A 646 14.48 41.05 2.30
C THR A 646 14.28 42.08 1.19
N GLY A 647 13.08 42.18 0.62
CA GLY A 647 12.81 43.02 -0.55
C GLY A 647 13.34 42.46 -1.88
N LYS A 648 14.26 41.48 -1.86
CA LYS A 648 14.86 40.89 -3.06
C LYS A 648 13.89 39.99 -3.84
N SER A 649 14.19 39.75 -5.12
CA SER A 649 13.36 38.94 -6.03
C SER A 649 14.13 37.74 -6.58
N THR A 650 13.43 36.62 -6.81
CA THR A 650 13.96 35.45 -7.54
C THR A 650 13.85 35.58 -9.06
N PHE A 651 13.03 36.51 -9.54
CA PHE A 651 12.85 36.85 -10.95
C PHE A 651 13.48 38.21 -11.28
N PRO A 652 14.01 38.40 -12.49
CA PRO A 652 14.49 39.70 -12.96
C PRO A 652 13.40 40.77 -12.83
N SER A 653 13.79 42.01 -12.53
CA SER A 653 12.89 43.17 -12.51
C SER A 653 12.26 43.44 -13.88
N ASP A 654 13.02 43.19 -14.95
CA ASP A 654 12.63 43.48 -16.33
C ASP A 654 12.06 42.22 -17.02
N VAL A 655 10.86 41.81 -16.60
CA VAL A 655 10.13 40.74 -17.28
C VAL A 655 9.56 41.28 -18.59
N SER A 656 10.05 40.79 -19.74
CA SER A 656 9.51 41.22 -21.03
C SER A 656 8.10 40.67 -21.24
N TYR A 657 7.33 41.31 -22.13
CA TYR A 657 5.98 40.83 -22.49
C TYR A 657 5.98 39.35 -22.91
N TYR A 658 6.94 38.93 -23.74
CA TYR A 658 7.06 37.55 -24.20
C TYR A 658 7.35 36.55 -23.07
N ASP A 659 8.16 36.94 -22.08
CA ASP A 659 8.48 36.09 -20.93
C ASP A 659 7.26 35.93 -20.00
N GLY A 660 6.50 37.01 -19.82
CA GLY A 660 5.22 36.98 -19.10
C GLY A 660 4.21 36.03 -19.77
N VAL A 661 4.09 36.10 -21.10
CA VAL A 661 3.23 35.18 -21.87
C VAL A 661 3.68 33.73 -21.70
N LEU A 662 4.98 33.44 -21.73
CA LEU A 662 5.51 32.10 -21.50
C LEU A 662 5.10 31.55 -20.13
N LEU A 663 5.20 32.36 -19.06
CA LEU A 663 4.79 31.96 -17.72
C LEU A 663 3.28 31.67 -17.65
N ILE A 664 2.45 32.52 -18.28
CA ILE A 664 0.99 32.31 -18.35
C ILE A 664 0.67 31.02 -19.10
N LEU A 665 1.29 30.77 -20.25
CA LEU A 665 1.13 29.54 -21.01
C LEU A 665 1.54 28.31 -20.21
N LEU A 666 2.65 28.40 -19.45
CA LEU A 666 3.09 27.33 -18.57
C LEU A 666 2.03 27.03 -17.49
N LEU A 667 1.54 28.05 -16.78
CA LEU A 667 0.49 27.88 -15.77
C LEU A 667 -0.80 27.29 -16.35
N PHE A 668 -1.22 27.76 -17.53
CA PHE A 668 -2.38 27.22 -18.23
C PHE A 668 -2.16 25.75 -18.64
N SER A 669 -0.96 25.40 -19.10
CA SER A 669 -0.62 24.01 -19.44
C SER A 669 -0.67 23.07 -18.22
N VAL A 670 -0.28 23.55 -17.03
CA VAL A 670 -0.42 22.80 -15.77
C VAL A 670 -1.90 22.55 -15.50
N ALA A 671 -2.72 23.61 -15.50
CA ALA A 671 -4.16 23.50 -15.27
C ALA A 671 -4.86 22.58 -16.28
N ALA A 672 -4.53 22.70 -17.57
CA ALA A 672 -5.06 21.85 -18.63
C ALA A 672 -4.66 20.38 -18.45
N SER A 673 -3.39 20.11 -18.10
CA SER A 673 -2.90 18.75 -17.86
C SER A 673 -3.64 18.08 -16.69
N VAL A 674 -3.87 18.82 -15.60
CA VAL A 674 -4.63 18.32 -14.43
C VAL A 674 -6.11 18.13 -14.78
N ALA A 675 -6.73 19.08 -15.48
CA ALA A 675 -8.14 18.95 -15.88
C ALA A 675 -8.38 17.72 -16.76
N LEU A 676 -7.48 17.45 -17.70
CA LEU A 676 -7.52 16.24 -18.53
C LEU A 676 -7.24 14.97 -17.73
N GLU A 677 -6.31 15.01 -16.77
CA GLU A 677 -6.05 13.89 -15.85
C GLU A 677 -7.30 13.50 -15.04
N LEU A 678 -7.99 14.50 -14.49
CA LEU A 678 -9.22 14.30 -13.71
C LEU A 678 -10.39 13.84 -14.59
N ARG A 679 -10.43 14.28 -15.85
CA ARG A 679 -11.49 13.88 -16.80
C ARG A 679 -11.46 12.38 -17.10
N TRP A 680 -10.30 11.84 -17.48
CA TRP A 680 -10.21 10.40 -17.80
C TRP A 680 -10.26 9.52 -16.55
N SER A 681 -9.71 9.98 -15.43
CA SER A 681 -9.69 9.20 -14.17
C SER A 681 -11.01 9.23 -13.40
N ARG A 682 -11.89 10.19 -13.71
CA ARG A 682 -13.17 10.45 -13.02
C ARG A 682 -13.01 10.82 -11.54
N VAL A 683 -11.82 11.25 -11.12
CA VAL A 683 -11.56 11.71 -9.74
C VAL A 683 -12.09 13.15 -9.58
N PRO A 684 -12.86 13.44 -8.51
CA PRO A 684 -13.35 14.79 -8.29
C PRO A 684 -12.22 15.75 -7.90
N LEU A 685 -12.26 16.99 -8.40
CA LEU A 685 -11.26 18.03 -8.11
C LEU A 685 -11.02 18.23 -6.60
N ARG A 686 -12.07 18.09 -5.78
CA ARG A 686 -11.96 18.20 -4.32
C ARG A 686 -11.08 17.10 -3.72
N ALA A 687 -11.15 15.87 -4.23
CA ALA A 687 -10.31 14.78 -3.77
C ALA A 687 -8.85 15.00 -4.18
N TRP A 688 -8.61 15.44 -5.41
CA TRP A 688 -7.29 15.82 -5.91
C TRP A 688 -6.67 16.94 -5.07
N TRP A 689 -7.40 18.03 -4.84
CA TRP A 689 -6.92 19.16 -4.05
C TRP A 689 -6.61 18.79 -2.59
N ARG A 690 -7.40 17.88 -2.00
CA ARG A 690 -7.13 17.34 -0.66
C ARG A 690 -5.84 16.52 -0.64
N ASP A 691 -5.58 15.74 -1.68
CA ASP A 691 -4.36 14.94 -1.82
C ASP A 691 -3.12 15.82 -1.94
N GLU A 692 -3.18 16.86 -2.79
CA GLU A 692 -2.11 17.86 -2.93
C GLU A 692 -1.79 18.58 -1.61
N LYS A 693 -2.83 18.96 -0.84
CA LYS A 693 -2.65 19.54 0.50
C LYS A 693 -1.98 18.56 1.46
N LEU A 694 -2.41 17.30 1.46
CA LEU A 694 -1.82 16.27 2.31
C LEU A 694 -0.37 16.00 1.91
N TRP A 695 -0.06 15.99 0.61
CA TRP A 695 1.30 15.86 0.10
C TRP A 695 2.18 17.01 0.59
N MET A 696 1.73 18.27 0.50
CA MET A 696 2.53 19.40 0.98
C MET A 696 2.81 19.32 2.48
N VAL A 697 1.81 18.97 3.30
CA VAL A 697 1.97 18.80 4.75
C VAL A 697 2.96 17.67 5.05
N THR A 698 2.78 16.50 4.45
CA THR A 698 3.64 15.33 4.70
C THR A 698 5.05 15.48 4.11
N ALA A 699 5.21 16.26 3.04
CA ALA A 699 6.51 16.56 2.45
C ALA A 699 7.33 17.46 3.38
N THR A 700 6.76 18.58 3.82
CA THR A 700 7.43 19.53 4.74
C THR A 700 7.64 19.00 6.17
N SER A 701 7.07 17.85 6.52
CA SER A 701 7.18 17.23 7.86
C SER A 701 7.84 15.85 7.82
N ALA A 702 7.03 14.79 7.72
CA ALA A 702 7.41 13.40 7.82
C ALA A 702 8.44 12.97 6.76
N SER A 703 8.26 13.39 5.51
CA SER A 703 9.17 13.02 4.42
C SER A 703 10.52 13.71 4.57
N LEU A 704 10.53 14.99 4.95
CA LEU A 704 11.75 15.74 5.23
C LEU A 704 12.56 15.09 6.35
N ALA A 705 11.92 14.74 7.46
CA ALA A 705 12.56 14.03 8.57
C ALA A 705 13.12 12.67 8.13
N ALA A 706 12.36 11.91 7.33
CA ALA A 706 12.80 10.62 6.81
C ALA A 706 14.02 10.72 5.88
N VAL A 707 14.15 11.81 5.11
CA VAL A 707 15.33 12.05 4.27
C VAL A 707 16.57 12.25 5.14
N PHE A 708 16.50 13.13 6.15
CA PHE A 708 17.62 13.33 7.08
C PHE A 708 17.97 12.04 7.82
N GLN A 709 16.97 11.30 8.27
CA GLN A 709 17.16 10.00 8.92
C GLN A 709 17.87 9.01 7.98
N GLY A 710 17.40 8.85 6.75
CA GLY A 710 17.99 7.94 5.77
C GLY A 710 19.43 8.30 5.42
N ILE A 711 19.74 9.58 5.26
CA ILE A 711 21.10 10.06 5.00
C ILE A 711 22.01 9.78 6.20
N LEU A 712 21.56 10.08 7.42
CA LEU A 712 22.31 9.79 8.65
C LEU A 712 22.58 8.29 8.81
N SER A 713 21.58 7.45 8.57
CA SER A 713 21.73 5.99 8.61
C SER A 713 22.73 5.49 7.56
N ALA A 714 22.69 6.04 6.33
CA ALA A 714 23.64 5.68 5.29
C ALA A 714 25.08 6.09 5.62
N CYS A 715 25.29 7.26 6.24
CA CYS A 715 26.62 7.76 6.59
C CYS A 715 27.22 7.06 7.81
N THR A 716 26.40 6.74 8.82
CA THR A 716 26.88 6.18 10.10
C THR A 716 26.90 4.66 10.12
N GLY A 717 26.19 3.98 9.21
CA GLY A 717 26.00 2.53 9.23
C GLY A 717 25.16 2.04 10.43
N ILE A 718 24.66 2.96 11.26
CA ILE A 718 23.76 2.69 12.37
C ILE A 718 22.35 2.98 11.86
N ASP A 719 21.41 2.06 12.11
CA ASP A 719 19.99 2.36 11.97
C ASP A 719 19.62 3.42 13.03
N VAL A 720 19.87 4.69 12.72
CA VAL A 720 19.34 5.83 13.47
C VAL A 720 17.83 5.84 13.23
N ALA A 721 17.13 4.93 13.89
CA ALA A 721 15.71 5.09 14.08
C ALA A 721 15.54 6.32 14.97
N PHE A 722 15.18 7.47 14.40
CA PHE A 722 14.31 8.37 15.14
C PHE A 722 13.06 7.54 15.38
N SER A 723 12.96 6.91 16.55
CA SER A 723 12.02 5.83 16.85
C SER A 723 10.57 6.25 16.62
N THR A 724 10.15 6.15 15.36
CA THR A 724 8.79 6.06 14.87
C THR A 724 8.34 4.61 14.82
N GLU A 725 9.30 3.67 14.98
CA GLU A 725 9.01 2.33 15.44
C GLU A 725 8.70 2.38 16.93
N THR A 726 7.49 1.99 17.22
CA THR A 726 6.97 1.60 18.51
C THR A 726 7.61 0.25 18.91
N ALA A 727 8.94 0.14 18.77
CA ALA A 727 9.75 -0.92 19.31
C ALA A 727 9.90 -0.61 20.81
N ALA A 728 9.06 -1.28 21.60
CA ALA A 728 9.09 -1.23 23.05
C ALA A 728 10.54 -1.41 23.54
N SER A 729 11.09 -0.42 24.22
CA SER A 729 11.54 -0.66 25.59
C SER A 729 10.30 -0.42 26.46
N PRO A 730 9.84 -1.39 27.29
CA PRO A 730 8.93 -1.01 28.36
C PRO A 730 9.65 0.07 29.19
N PRO A 731 8.94 1.10 29.69
CA PRO A 731 9.57 2.02 30.63
C PRO A 731 10.17 1.21 31.78
N LYS A 732 11.38 1.57 32.21
CA LYS A 732 11.89 1.13 33.51
C LYS A 732 10.82 1.52 34.54
N ARG A 733 10.20 0.52 35.19
CA ARG A 733 9.30 0.72 36.33
C ARG A 733 9.98 1.66 37.35
N PRO A 734 9.42 2.84 37.68
CA PRO A 734 9.54 3.38 39.02
C PRO A 734 8.58 2.60 39.92
N ALA A 735 8.94 2.47 41.19
CA ALA A 735 8.16 1.76 42.19
C ALA A 735 6.79 2.41 42.44
N ALA A 736 5.84 1.57 42.88
CA ALA A 736 4.45 1.84 43.19
C ALA A 736 4.10 3.27 43.68
N GLY A 737 3.14 3.88 43.00
CA GLY A 737 2.37 5.04 43.45
C GLY A 737 1.05 5.08 42.70
N ASN A 738 -0.07 5.04 43.42
CA ASN A 738 -1.43 5.10 42.86
C ASN A 738 -1.68 6.46 42.23
N ASP A 739 -1.72 6.57 40.89
CA ASP A 739 -2.54 7.58 40.21
C ASP A 739 -2.88 7.15 38.76
N ASP A 740 -4.05 6.53 38.59
CA ASP A 740 -4.49 5.83 37.38
C ASP A 740 -4.82 6.76 36.18
N GLY A 741 -4.71 8.09 36.36
CA GLY A 741 -4.91 9.10 35.32
C GLY A 741 -3.63 9.65 34.70
N GLU A 742 -2.49 9.55 35.39
CA GLU A 742 -1.24 10.15 34.94
C GLU A 742 -0.46 9.26 33.96
N GLU A 743 -0.64 7.93 34.00
CA GLU A 743 0.07 7.00 33.12
C GLU A 743 -0.43 7.01 31.67
N GLU A 744 -1.75 7.12 31.45
CA GLU A 744 -2.34 7.27 30.12
C GLU A 744 -2.02 8.66 29.54
N ALA A 745 -2.01 9.68 30.40
CA ALA A 745 -1.52 11.01 30.05
C ALA A 745 -0.02 11.00 29.74
N ALA A 746 0.80 10.21 30.42
CA ALA A 746 2.23 10.10 30.19
C ALA A 746 2.54 9.42 28.84
N LEU A 747 1.91 8.28 28.53
CA LEU A 747 2.07 7.59 27.24
C LEU A 747 1.49 8.43 26.09
N ALA A 748 0.31 9.03 26.27
CA ALA A 748 -0.28 9.95 25.31
C ALA A 748 0.58 11.21 25.17
N SER A 749 1.20 11.71 26.25
CA SER A 749 2.14 12.85 26.22
C SER A 749 3.42 12.49 25.49
N GLU A 750 3.99 11.30 25.69
CA GLU A 750 5.23 10.88 25.03
C GLU A 750 5.00 10.64 23.53
N ILE A 751 3.85 10.05 23.16
CA ILE A 751 3.44 9.92 21.76
C ILE A 751 3.16 11.31 21.16
N THR A 752 2.42 12.19 21.83
CA THR A 752 2.15 13.56 21.32
C THR A 752 3.42 14.41 21.23
N MET A 753 4.35 14.30 22.16
CA MET A 753 5.62 15.03 22.21
C MET A 753 6.62 14.60 21.11
N ARG A 754 6.44 13.40 20.52
CA ARG A 754 7.22 12.97 19.34
C ARG A 754 6.66 13.50 18.02
N TRP A 755 5.34 13.66 17.90
CA TRP A 755 4.72 14.22 16.69
C TRP A 755 4.91 15.73 16.59
N THR A 756 4.92 16.46 17.72
CA THR A 756 5.16 17.91 17.73
C THR A 756 6.45 18.30 17.02
N ASN A 757 7.51 17.49 17.13
CA ASN A 757 8.77 17.73 16.42
C ASN A 757 8.62 17.69 14.89
N LEU A 758 7.80 16.78 14.36
CA LEU A 758 7.51 16.71 12.92
C LEU A 758 6.70 17.91 12.44
N LEU A 759 6.02 18.62 13.34
CA LEU A 759 5.21 19.80 13.04
C LEU A 759 6.01 21.10 13.06
N VAL A 760 7.27 21.09 13.52
CA VAL A 760 8.11 22.30 13.61
C VAL A 760 8.35 22.89 12.21
N ALA A 761 8.85 22.10 11.27
CA ALA A 761 9.12 22.59 9.92
C ALA A 761 7.89 23.19 9.19
N PRO A 762 6.72 22.53 9.11
CA PRO A 762 5.55 23.13 8.48
C PRO A 762 5.03 24.37 9.23
N THR A 763 5.08 24.39 10.57
CA THR A 763 4.66 25.58 11.32
C THR A 763 5.60 26.76 11.09
N SER A 764 6.93 26.54 11.08
CA SER A 764 7.91 27.58 10.75
C SER A 764 7.70 28.16 9.35
N VAL A 765 7.43 27.33 8.34
CA VAL A 765 7.15 27.79 6.97
C VAL A 765 5.89 28.66 6.91
N VAL A 766 4.81 28.25 7.58
CA VAL A 766 3.56 29.03 7.63
C VAL A 766 3.77 30.36 8.34
N VAL A 767 4.39 30.34 9.52
CA VAL A 767 4.63 31.55 10.32
C VAL A 767 5.53 32.53 9.56
N ALA A 768 6.60 32.05 8.92
CA ALA A 768 7.50 32.89 8.13
C ALA A 768 6.78 33.57 6.95
N ASN A 769 5.95 32.81 6.21
CA ASN A 769 5.17 33.39 5.11
C ASN A 769 4.12 34.39 5.59
N LEU A 770 3.43 34.12 6.70
CA LEU A 770 2.48 35.06 7.29
C LEU A 770 3.16 36.34 7.78
N ALA A 771 4.29 36.21 8.48
CA ALA A 771 5.09 37.34 8.95
C ALA A 771 5.62 38.18 7.77
N GLY A 772 6.10 37.52 6.71
CA GLY A 772 6.53 38.19 5.48
C GLY A 772 5.41 38.98 4.81
N VAL A 773 4.20 38.42 4.73
CA VAL A 773 3.03 39.11 4.18
C VAL A 773 2.68 40.35 5.02
N VAL A 774 2.61 40.22 6.35
CA VAL A 774 2.29 41.34 7.25
C VAL A 774 3.35 42.45 7.15
N ALA A 775 4.63 42.08 7.19
CA ALA A 775 5.74 43.04 7.10
C ALA A 775 5.75 43.77 5.76
N ALA A 776 5.59 43.05 4.64
CA ALA A 776 5.63 43.64 3.32
C ALA A 776 4.43 44.55 3.04
N VAL A 777 3.24 44.21 3.53
CA VAL A 777 2.05 45.08 3.43
C VAL A 777 2.22 46.33 4.29
N ALA A 778 2.68 46.19 5.54
CA ALA A 778 2.87 47.33 6.45
C ALA A 778 3.92 48.31 5.91
N TYR A 779 5.06 47.80 5.43
CA TYR A 779 6.10 48.63 4.80
C TYR A 779 5.61 49.25 3.48
N GLY A 780 4.87 48.49 2.68
CA GLY A 780 4.29 48.91 1.40
C GLY A 780 3.35 50.11 1.52
N VAL A 781 2.53 50.13 2.57
CA VAL A 781 1.54 51.19 2.84
C VAL A 781 2.21 52.48 3.31
N ASP A 782 3.22 52.40 4.19
CA ASP A 782 3.86 53.58 4.79
C ASP A 782 4.81 54.31 3.83
N HIS A 783 5.55 53.56 2.99
CA HIS A 783 6.57 54.13 2.09
C HIS A 783 6.05 54.49 0.68
N GLY A 784 4.74 54.40 0.44
CA GLY A 784 4.13 54.91 -0.80
C GLY A 784 4.60 54.23 -2.10
N TYR A 785 4.54 52.89 -2.16
CA TYR A 785 4.96 52.06 -3.30
C TYR A 785 4.11 52.17 -4.59
N TYR A 786 3.78 53.38 -5.05
CA TYR A 786 2.92 53.58 -6.23
C TYR A 786 3.49 53.00 -7.55
N GLN A 787 4.79 52.68 -7.62
CA GLN A 787 5.43 52.16 -8.83
C GLN A 787 5.69 50.63 -8.88
N SER A 788 5.50 49.85 -7.80
CA SER A 788 5.91 48.42 -7.75
C SER A 788 4.84 47.40 -7.33
N TRP A 789 3.57 47.78 -7.28
CA TRP A 789 2.46 46.88 -6.90
C TRP A 789 2.43 45.56 -7.68
N GLY A 790 2.89 45.53 -8.94
CA GLY A 790 2.99 44.30 -9.73
C GLY A 790 3.98 43.28 -9.14
N ALA A 791 5.19 43.72 -8.78
CA ALA A 791 6.23 42.86 -8.22
C ALA A 791 5.87 42.41 -6.79
N LEU A 792 5.33 43.32 -5.98
CA LEU A 792 4.83 42.99 -4.63
C LEU A 792 3.65 42.01 -4.71
N GLY A 793 2.70 42.23 -5.62
CA GLY A 793 1.54 41.37 -5.84
C GLY A 793 1.93 39.93 -6.22
N ALA A 794 2.94 39.75 -7.06
CA ALA A 794 3.46 38.42 -7.41
C ALA A 794 4.05 37.69 -6.18
N LYS A 795 4.85 38.38 -5.35
CA LYS A 795 5.42 37.82 -4.12
C LYS A 795 4.33 37.45 -3.10
N LEU A 796 3.33 38.30 -2.93
CA LEU A 796 2.17 38.05 -2.07
C LEU A 796 1.34 36.86 -2.56
N ALA A 797 1.14 36.73 -3.88
CA ALA A 797 0.43 35.59 -4.46
C ALA A 797 1.15 34.26 -4.20
N LEU A 798 2.49 34.23 -4.32
CA LEU A 798 3.30 33.04 -4.01
C LEU A 798 3.24 32.67 -2.52
N ALA A 799 3.38 33.63 -1.61
CA ALA A 799 3.24 33.39 -0.18
C ALA A 799 1.83 32.93 0.19
N GLY A 800 0.81 33.57 -0.40
CA GLY A 800 -0.60 33.18 -0.25
C GLY A 800 -0.89 31.77 -0.75
N TRP A 801 -0.26 31.34 -1.84
CA TRP A 801 -0.35 29.97 -2.37
C TRP A 801 0.16 28.93 -1.36
N VAL A 802 1.33 29.18 -0.75
CA VAL A 802 1.91 28.30 0.29
C VAL A 802 0.97 28.21 1.49
N VAL A 803 0.51 29.35 2.01
CA VAL A 803 -0.42 29.40 3.16
C VAL A 803 -1.74 28.70 2.83
N ALA A 804 -2.28 28.87 1.61
CA ALA A 804 -3.52 28.22 1.19
C ALA A 804 -3.44 26.69 1.14
N HIS A 805 -2.26 26.11 0.86
CA HIS A 805 -2.06 24.67 0.90
C HIS A 805 -1.90 24.15 2.34
N LEU A 806 -1.20 24.89 3.19
CA LEU A 806 -0.99 24.53 4.60
C LEU A 806 -2.14 24.94 5.53
N GLN A 807 -3.16 25.65 5.04
CA GLN A 807 -4.30 26.10 5.85
C GLN A 807 -5.05 24.95 6.55
N GLY A 808 -5.14 23.78 5.90
CA GLY A 808 -5.86 22.62 6.45
C GLY A 808 -5.14 22.06 7.67
N PHE A 809 -3.80 22.09 7.63
CA PHE A 809 -2.94 21.76 8.75
C PHE A 809 -3.08 22.78 9.88
N LEU A 810 -3.07 24.08 9.58
CA LEU A 810 -3.26 25.14 10.56
C LEU A 810 -4.62 25.02 11.29
N ARG A 811 -5.71 24.74 10.55
CA ARG A 811 -7.02 24.48 11.17
C ARG A 811 -7.02 23.22 12.05
N GLY A 812 -6.30 22.18 11.64
CA GLY A 812 -6.14 20.95 12.43
C GLY A 812 -5.37 21.16 13.73
N LEU A 813 -4.37 22.05 13.74
CA LEU A 813 -3.64 22.44 14.95
C LEU A 813 -4.50 23.28 15.91
N LEU A 814 -5.36 24.15 15.38
CA LEU A 814 -6.12 25.14 16.15
C LEU A 814 -7.51 24.66 16.59
N ALA A 815 -7.99 23.52 16.09
CA ALA A 815 -9.30 22.98 16.44
C ALA A 815 -9.22 22.08 17.70
N PRO A 816 -10.02 22.34 18.75
CA PRO A 816 -10.27 21.34 19.80
C PRO A 816 -10.91 20.09 19.19
N ARG A 817 -10.61 18.90 19.74
CA ARG A 817 -11.07 17.60 19.25
C ARG A 817 -12.60 17.51 18.99
N ASP A 818 -13.42 18.31 19.69
CA ASP A 818 -14.89 18.20 19.66
C ASP A 818 -15.66 19.53 19.40
N ARG A 819 -15.00 20.63 18.99
CA ARG A 819 -15.70 21.91 18.72
C ARG A 819 -15.28 22.54 17.40
N ALA A 820 -16.20 23.31 16.80
CA ALA A 820 -15.89 24.20 15.69
C ALA A 820 -14.67 25.07 16.06
N PRO A 821 -13.73 25.28 15.13
CA PRO A 821 -12.50 26.02 15.42
C PRO A 821 -12.85 27.41 15.97
N PRO A 822 -12.03 28.00 16.86
CA PRO A 822 -12.19 29.37 17.33
C PRO A 822 -11.76 30.35 16.22
N THR A 823 -12.39 30.26 15.05
CA THR A 823 -12.09 31.06 13.85
C THR A 823 -12.22 32.55 14.11
N ILE A 824 -13.11 32.96 15.01
CA ILE A 824 -13.33 34.37 15.36
C ILE A 824 -12.15 34.92 16.18
N ALA A 825 -11.67 34.19 17.18
CA ALA A 825 -10.54 34.63 18.00
C ALA A 825 -9.24 34.74 17.18
N VAL A 826 -9.01 33.78 16.27
CA VAL A 826 -7.87 33.81 15.32
C VAL A 826 -8.00 34.98 14.34
N LEU A 827 -9.20 35.27 13.86
CA LEU A 827 -9.42 36.43 12.99
C LEU A 827 -9.09 37.74 13.73
N TRP A 828 -9.58 37.90 14.96
CA TRP A 828 -9.30 39.08 15.79
C TRP A 828 -7.82 39.23 16.13
N SER A 829 -7.11 38.13 16.42
CA SER A 829 -5.67 38.19 16.68
C SER A 829 -4.88 38.59 15.43
N VAL A 830 -5.25 38.09 14.24
CA VAL A 830 -4.64 38.51 12.97
C VAL A 830 -4.87 40.00 12.70
N VAL A 831 -6.10 40.49 12.90
CA VAL A 831 -6.42 41.92 12.76
C VAL A 831 -5.62 42.75 13.75
N PHE A 832 -5.57 42.35 15.02
CA PHE A 832 -4.80 43.04 16.05
C PHE A 832 -3.31 43.13 15.72
N VAL A 833 -2.68 42.01 15.33
CA VAL A 833 -1.27 41.97 14.93
C VAL A 833 -1.01 42.85 13.71
N SER A 834 -1.93 42.87 12.73
CA SER A 834 -1.81 43.71 11.54
C SER A 834 -1.85 45.20 11.89
N VAL A 835 -2.79 45.61 12.75
CA VAL A 835 -2.89 47.01 13.23
C VAL A 835 -1.67 47.40 14.07
N ALA A 836 -1.23 46.53 14.99
CA ALA A 836 -0.04 46.78 15.80
C ALA A 836 1.23 46.92 14.94
N SER A 837 1.37 46.10 13.89
CA SER A 837 2.50 46.19 12.95
C SER A 837 2.47 47.49 12.15
N LEU A 838 1.29 47.93 11.69
CA LEU A 838 1.12 49.21 11.00
C LEU A 838 1.48 50.38 11.92
N LEU A 839 0.97 50.38 13.16
CA LEU A 839 1.29 51.41 14.16
C LEU A 839 2.79 51.44 14.48
N TRP A 840 3.43 50.27 14.59
CA TRP A 840 4.86 50.18 14.82
C TRP A 840 5.68 50.77 13.68
N VAL A 841 5.37 50.40 12.43
CA VAL A 841 6.07 50.94 11.25
C VAL A 841 5.89 52.45 11.17
N HIS A 842 4.68 52.95 11.41
CA HIS A 842 4.39 54.38 11.40
C HIS A 842 5.12 55.14 12.52
N ALA A 843 5.15 54.60 13.74
CA ALA A 843 5.90 55.21 14.85
C ALA A 843 7.42 55.20 14.60
N ALA A 844 7.93 54.13 13.97
CA ALA A 844 9.34 54.00 13.61
C ALA A 844 9.74 54.98 12.48
N SER A 845 8.90 55.17 11.46
CA SER A 845 9.15 56.15 10.40
C SER A 845 9.11 57.60 10.91
N PHE A 846 8.25 57.89 11.90
CA PHE A 846 8.22 59.20 12.58
C PHE A 846 9.44 59.46 13.49
N SER A 847 10.09 58.42 14.02
CA SER A 847 11.24 58.54 14.93
C SER A 847 12.60 58.41 14.25
N ALA A 848 12.64 58.15 12.95
CA ALA A 848 13.87 58.12 12.16
C ALA A 848 14.46 59.54 12.01
N PRO A 849 15.76 59.76 12.29
CA PRO A 849 16.38 61.06 12.10
C PRO A 849 16.38 61.45 10.61
N THR A 850 16.20 62.74 10.32
CA THR A 850 16.25 63.31 8.97
C THR A 850 17.58 62.98 8.31
N ALA A 851 17.58 62.04 7.35
CA ALA A 851 18.76 61.71 6.58
C ALA A 851 19.21 62.93 5.74
N ALA A 852 20.49 63.30 5.85
CA ALA A 852 21.13 64.29 4.99
C ALA A 852 21.05 63.83 3.51
N PRO A 853 20.96 64.75 2.54
CA PRO A 853 20.85 64.41 1.12
C PRO A 853 22.16 63.80 0.65
N THR A 854 22.25 62.48 0.73
CA THR A 854 23.28 61.70 0.05
C THR A 854 22.67 61.25 -1.27
N THR A 855 23.34 61.59 -2.36
CA THR A 855 23.00 61.26 -3.76
C THR A 855 23.14 59.77 -4.08
N GLU A 856 22.93 58.90 -3.11
CA GLU A 856 22.76 57.47 -3.29
C GLU A 856 21.46 57.09 -2.59
N GLN A 857 20.38 57.07 -3.37
CA GLN A 857 19.20 56.31 -2.98
C GLN A 857 19.65 54.89 -2.65
N PRO A 858 19.18 54.26 -1.56
CA PRO A 858 19.28 52.82 -1.45
C PRO A 858 18.43 52.22 -2.57
N ILE A 859 19.09 51.84 -3.66
CA ILE A 859 18.55 51.02 -4.73
C ILE A 859 18.23 49.66 -4.09
N LEU A 860 16.93 49.40 -3.90
CA LEU A 860 16.35 48.08 -3.67
C LEU A 860 16.06 47.40 -5.00
#